data_AF-A0A8U0U8H8-F1
#
_entry.id   AF-A0A8U0U8H8-F1
#
_cell.length_a   1.000
_cell.length_b   1.000
_cell.length_c   1.000
_cell.angle_alpha   90.00
_cell.angle_beta   90.00
_cell.angle_gamma   90.00
#
_symmetry.space_group_name_H-M   'P 1'
#
loop_
_entity.id
_entity.type
_entity.pdbx_description
1 polymer ?
#
loop_
_entity_poly.entity_id
_entity_poly.type
_entity_poly.pdbx_seq_one_letter_code
_entity_poly.pdbx_strand_id
1 'polypeptide(L)'
;MDLLSQAAEWEEQTGEKTLKLVSSVWTYSTFHLPNGDYSKQSDFLLDLYSNVKDYETQTGRSVLPALQPVYQSASPAVWSIDLRKRKASLLLEVLKLQPEKKPVELKGWSDEESEVRSFLQCLAHISQLRFPPLKDNIERRKREKTFLLNLCLQAALHERGTIQTTVEKVLSLSKVYHYQKCDFLLDLYSHVKDYETQTGRSVLPALQPVYQSASPAVWSIDLSERKASLLLEVLKLQPEKKPVELKGWSDEESEVRSFLQCLSYISQLSCDDDRFFQTVCESIPVRSREEDQQLASLLQALGSTLSLGGELPRKTCRSVVSVLGLCASRVDLTLNPSKISLKGALLLLRHESKLHKLRLSVGMAVKLSRLVRRTGRGATPLTVPELSLVLKSSQPPERVLSRALSSVATLLRLWRVQCLDLTNFQIQGHSLITLLCHQGPLSLRLNSDTLQQLTVVVYEAQDKDLTQWFLEKVGGDLTSCRLDWEVLLSLLQHSTHNITVDLRKNRLLEKNISDLLPFLGRVTLKSSSFVKSSIRHIYDSRDSDCVSSLLRSSDHWINLNSRELDRVDCTALCFTLQHSHQVKVNLLWTSVPPGEIESILPLLDRVSQLSVDRMLLLSFLQCCAISQIQQGAPSSPPTAVWLLRSLHYRLDLSCSSSVDLSAQDQEKALCLTTDHCRAINSVLKQNQHSTQLVQNQVQLILRDCEVEDRALRELLPILHIVKLSPSKALLLQLLDLVSEGIEEGLLRHTEFLCRALDGELDLSETRLDQKACGSLALVLEHSEGLSELDLSHCQLTDHHVQPLITHLHKVQVLDLSHNDITDALTDRILQLVSTNTSIHTIRLFNNRIQDRRPFLTDKRFNIW
;
A
#
# COMPACT_ATOMS: atom_id res chain seq x y z
N MET A 1 2.42 -10.18 58.82
CA MET A 1 3.44 -9.14 58.53
C MET A 1 4.71 -9.43 59.29
N ASP A 2 4.71 -9.33 60.62
CA ASP A 2 5.91 -9.53 61.47
C ASP A 2 6.64 -10.85 61.22
N LEU A 3 5.88 -11.93 60.99
CA LEU A 3 6.43 -13.27 60.73
C LEU A 3 7.16 -13.36 59.38
N LEU A 4 6.72 -12.61 58.36
CA LEU A 4 7.40 -12.52 57.06
C LEU A 4 8.67 -11.66 57.16
N SER A 5 8.62 -10.55 57.92
CA SER A 5 9.78 -9.69 58.16
C SER A 5 10.87 -10.41 58.96
N GLN A 6 10.50 -11.17 59.99
CA GLN A 6 11.44 -11.98 60.78
C GLN A 6 12.02 -13.15 59.97
N ALA A 7 11.21 -13.80 59.13
CA ALA A 7 11.70 -14.89 58.27
C ALA A 7 12.65 -14.37 57.18
N ALA A 8 12.38 -13.19 56.63
CA ALA A 8 13.25 -12.51 55.67
C ALA A 8 14.60 -12.14 56.30
N GLU A 9 14.56 -11.63 57.52
CA GLU A 9 15.75 -11.29 58.31
C GLU A 9 16.59 -12.53 58.67
N TRP A 10 15.94 -13.63 59.05
CA TRP A 10 16.63 -14.89 59.31
C TRP A 10 17.30 -15.45 58.04
N GLU A 11 16.63 -15.38 56.89
CA GLU A 11 17.18 -15.80 55.59
C GLU A 11 18.38 -14.94 55.18
N GLU A 12 18.35 -13.63 55.43
CA GLU A 12 19.49 -12.73 55.17
C GLU A 12 20.70 -13.03 56.09
N GLN A 13 20.46 -13.36 57.37
CA GLN A 13 21.51 -13.61 58.35
C GLN A 13 22.14 -15.01 58.24
N THR A 14 21.36 -16.02 57.90
CA THR A 14 21.78 -17.43 57.95
C THR A 14 21.96 -18.08 56.58
N GLY A 15 21.41 -17.47 55.51
CA GLY A 15 21.35 -18.06 54.17
C GLY A 15 20.37 -19.22 54.03
N GLU A 16 19.64 -19.60 55.09
CA GLU A 16 18.60 -20.62 55.04
C GLU A 16 17.34 -20.09 54.35
N LYS A 17 16.76 -20.87 53.42
CA LYS A 17 15.57 -20.51 52.61
C LYS A 17 14.24 -20.50 53.40
N THR A 18 14.26 -19.88 54.57
CA THR A 18 13.17 -19.85 55.56
C THR A 18 11.99 -19.01 55.07
N LEU A 19 12.26 -17.91 54.35
CA LEU A 19 11.23 -17.14 53.66
C LEU A 19 10.58 -17.96 52.56
N LYS A 20 11.31 -18.81 51.84
CA LYS A 20 10.72 -19.69 50.83
C LYS A 20 9.75 -20.70 51.46
N LEU A 21 10.06 -21.21 52.65
CA LEU A 21 9.15 -22.06 53.44
C LEU A 21 7.93 -21.27 53.94
N VAL A 22 8.13 -20.13 54.59
CA VAL A 22 7.02 -19.30 55.09
C VAL A 22 6.15 -18.78 53.94
N SER A 23 6.74 -18.30 52.85
CA SER A 23 6.01 -17.88 51.65
C SER A 23 5.30 -19.04 50.94
N SER A 24 5.84 -20.28 51.00
CA SER A 24 5.16 -21.47 50.47
C SER A 24 3.93 -21.88 51.29
N VAL A 25 3.98 -21.71 52.62
CA VAL A 25 2.82 -21.86 53.52
C VAL A 25 1.81 -20.73 53.27
N TRP A 26 2.30 -19.60 52.76
CA TRP A 26 1.53 -18.44 52.31
C TRP A 26 1.30 -18.42 50.79
N THR A 27 1.32 -19.58 50.12
CA THR A 27 0.77 -19.65 48.76
C THR A 27 -0.75 -19.54 48.86
N TYR A 28 -1.31 -18.49 48.26
CA TYR A 28 -2.76 -18.20 48.22
C TYR A 28 -3.61 -19.30 47.54
N SER A 29 -3.05 -20.48 47.24
CA SER A 29 -3.85 -21.68 46.95
C SER A 29 -4.58 -22.21 48.19
N THR A 30 -4.17 -21.86 49.42
CA THR A 30 -4.81 -22.31 50.67
C THR A 30 -5.80 -21.31 51.28
N PHE A 31 -5.78 -20.03 50.88
CA PHE A 31 -6.81 -19.04 51.25
C PHE A 31 -7.87 -18.94 50.14
N HIS A 32 -8.84 -19.87 50.15
CA HIS A 32 -10.06 -19.72 49.36
C HIS A 32 -10.86 -18.51 49.86
N LEU A 33 -10.65 -17.33 49.29
CA LEU A 33 -11.67 -16.29 49.26
C LEU A 33 -12.68 -16.69 48.18
N PRO A 34 -13.94 -17.02 48.54
CA PRO A 34 -14.95 -17.31 47.55
C PRO A 34 -15.22 -16.02 46.77
N ASN A 35 -15.10 -16.09 45.44
CA ASN A 35 -15.31 -15.01 44.47
C ASN A 35 -14.28 -13.88 44.44
N GLY A 36 -13.26 -14.03 43.59
CA GLY A 36 -12.81 -12.98 42.64
C GLY A 36 -12.34 -11.61 43.17
N ASP A 37 -12.12 -11.44 44.47
CA ASP A 37 -11.83 -10.12 45.04
C ASP A 37 -10.33 -9.81 45.07
N TYR A 38 -9.76 -9.52 43.89
CA TYR A 38 -8.37 -9.08 43.71
C TYR A 38 -7.99 -7.87 44.58
N SER A 39 -8.97 -7.12 45.10
CA SER A 39 -8.75 -5.93 45.94
C SER A 39 -8.04 -6.22 47.25
N LYS A 40 -8.42 -7.31 47.93
CA LYS A 40 -7.84 -7.65 49.25
C LYS A 40 -6.38 -8.09 49.14
N GLN A 41 -6.05 -8.80 48.07
CA GLN A 41 -4.67 -9.23 47.80
C GLN A 41 -3.78 -8.02 47.48
N SER A 42 -4.24 -7.11 46.63
CA SER A 42 -3.51 -5.88 46.32
C SER A 42 -3.33 -5.00 47.57
N ASP A 43 -4.38 -4.79 48.36
CA ASP A 43 -4.31 -4.01 49.60
C ASP A 43 -3.29 -4.60 50.59
N PHE A 44 -3.31 -5.92 50.78
CA PHE A 44 -2.36 -6.61 51.67
C PHE A 44 -0.90 -6.42 51.23
N LEU A 45 -0.60 -6.57 49.94
CA LEU A 45 0.77 -6.42 49.43
C LEU A 45 1.27 -4.98 49.54
N LEU A 46 0.39 -3.99 49.33
CA LEU A 46 0.73 -2.58 49.53
C LEU A 46 1.00 -2.27 51.01
N ASP A 47 0.21 -2.84 51.92
CA ASP A 47 0.41 -2.69 53.37
C ASP A 47 1.69 -3.40 53.83
N LEU A 48 2.02 -4.55 53.24
CA LEU A 48 3.27 -5.26 53.54
C LEU A 48 4.47 -4.40 53.14
N TYR A 49 4.43 -3.80 51.95
CA TYR A 49 5.50 -2.94 51.46
C TYR A 49 5.71 -1.73 52.37
N SER A 50 4.63 -1.06 52.78
CA SER A 50 4.70 0.08 53.71
C SER A 50 5.35 -0.31 55.03
N ASN A 51 4.90 -1.39 55.66
CA ASN A 51 5.43 -1.84 56.95
C ASN A 51 6.90 -2.27 56.86
N VAL A 52 7.30 -2.91 55.76
CA VAL A 52 8.71 -3.26 55.53
C VAL A 52 9.55 -2.00 55.43
N LYS A 53 9.10 -0.97 54.69
CA LYS A 53 9.81 0.30 54.59
C LYS A 53 9.94 1.01 55.94
N ASP A 54 8.87 1.00 56.74
CA ASP A 54 8.90 1.57 58.10
C ASP A 54 9.86 0.79 59.00
N TYR A 55 9.92 -0.54 58.89
CA TYR A 55 10.86 -1.37 59.62
C TYR A 55 12.33 -1.12 59.21
N GLU A 56 12.62 -1.08 57.91
CA GLU A 56 13.97 -0.80 57.39
C GLU A 56 14.47 0.57 57.84
N THR A 57 13.60 1.58 57.82
CA THR A 57 13.96 2.94 58.25
C THR A 57 14.17 3.05 59.77
N GLN A 58 13.39 2.33 60.58
CA GLN A 58 13.52 2.34 62.04
C GLN A 58 14.73 1.54 62.54
N THR A 59 15.07 0.44 61.87
CA THR A 59 16.11 -0.50 62.34
C THR A 59 17.44 -0.38 61.59
N GLY A 60 17.44 0.26 60.42
CA GLY A 60 18.60 0.35 59.53
C GLY A 60 18.94 -0.97 58.81
N ARG A 61 18.09 -1.99 58.90
CA ARG A 61 18.27 -3.32 58.27
C ARG A 61 17.61 -3.37 56.90
N SER A 62 18.09 -4.20 55.97
CA SER A 62 17.64 -4.26 54.56
C SER A 62 16.89 -5.57 54.25
N VAL A 63 15.58 -5.57 54.47
CA VAL A 63 14.72 -6.78 54.39
C VAL A 63 14.00 -6.90 53.03
N LEU A 64 13.87 -5.82 52.27
CA LEU A 64 13.18 -5.79 51.00
C LEU A 64 13.80 -6.72 49.92
N PRO A 65 15.14 -6.85 49.78
CA PRO A 65 15.74 -7.77 48.81
C PRO A 65 15.33 -9.23 49.03
N ALA A 66 15.24 -9.65 50.30
CA ALA A 66 14.76 -10.99 50.65
C ALA A 66 13.27 -11.17 50.32
N LEU A 67 12.44 -10.11 50.43
CA LEU A 67 11.00 -10.15 50.11
C LEU A 67 10.68 -9.93 48.62
N GLN A 68 11.63 -9.52 47.80
CA GLN A 68 11.44 -9.30 46.36
C GLN A 68 10.80 -10.49 45.63
N PRO A 69 11.17 -11.77 45.89
CA PRO A 69 10.53 -12.93 45.30
C PRO A 69 9.03 -13.04 45.62
N VAL A 70 8.55 -12.52 46.77
CA VAL A 70 7.13 -12.52 47.13
C VAL A 70 6.34 -11.60 46.19
N TYR A 71 6.89 -10.42 45.91
CA TYR A 71 6.29 -9.50 44.93
C TYR A 71 6.38 -10.02 43.50
N GLN A 72 7.37 -10.85 43.17
CA GLN A 72 7.56 -11.39 41.80
C GLN A 72 6.79 -12.70 41.52
N SER A 73 6.62 -13.56 42.52
CA SER A 73 6.02 -14.90 42.36
C SER A 73 4.58 -15.03 42.86
N ALA A 74 4.15 -14.20 43.81
CA ALA A 74 2.81 -14.21 44.41
C ALA A 74 1.96 -12.98 44.04
N SER A 75 2.34 -12.23 43.00
CA SER A 75 1.62 -11.03 42.58
C SER A 75 0.25 -11.37 41.98
N PRO A 76 -0.77 -10.51 42.20
CA PRO A 76 -2.09 -10.70 41.62
C PRO A 76 -2.03 -10.57 40.10
N ALA A 77 -2.86 -11.35 39.39
CA ALA A 77 -2.97 -11.26 37.93
C ALA A 77 -3.46 -9.88 37.45
N VAL A 78 -4.18 -9.16 38.31
CA VAL A 78 -4.63 -7.77 38.13
C VAL A 78 -4.45 -7.05 39.46
N TRP A 79 -3.74 -5.93 39.46
CA TRP A 79 -3.65 -5.06 40.64
C TRP A 79 -4.94 -4.26 40.79
N SER A 80 -5.53 -4.20 41.97
CA SER A 80 -6.69 -3.36 42.24
C SER A 80 -6.34 -2.31 43.29
N ILE A 81 -6.53 -1.04 42.96
CA ILE A 81 -6.21 0.08 43.84
C ILE A 81 -7.42 1.01 44.00
N ASP A 82 -7.69 1.42 45.23
CA ASP A 82 -8.65 2.47 45.55
C ASP A 82 -7.90 3.79 45.83
N LEU A 83 -8.03 4.78 44.94
CA LEU A 83 -7.30 6.05 45.06
C LEU A 83 -7.77 6.90 46.25
N ARG A 84 -8.96 6.66 46.82
CA ARG A 84 -9.38 7.34 48.06
C ARG A 84 -8.54 6.93 49.26
N LYS A 85 -7.89 5.76 49.18
CA LYS A 85 -7.02 5.24 50.26
C LYS A 85 -5.61 5.84 50.22
N ARG A 86 -5.29 6.71 49.25
CA ARG A 86 -3.99 7.39 49.13
C ARG A 86 -2.78 6.44 49.07
N LYS A 87 -2.86 5.43 48.20
CA LYS A 87 -1.85 4.36 48.07
C LYS A 87 -1.14 4.34 46.71
N ALA A 88 -1.34 5.33 45.85
CA ALA A 88 -0.77 5.34 44.50
C ALA A 88 0.77 5.35 44.49
N SER A 89 1.40 6.05 45.43
CA SER A 89 2.88 6.06 45.58
C SER A 89 3.42 4.69 45.99
N LEU A 90 2.74 3.97 46.87
CA LEU A 90 3.09 2.59 47.25
C LEU A 90 2.95 1.64 46.06
N LEU A 91 1.87 1.81 45.27
CA LEU A 91 1.66 1.00 44.08
C LEU A 91 2.78 1.18 43.05
N LEU A 92 3.24 2.42 42.84
CA LEU A 92 4.38 2.69 41.95
C LEU A 92 5.61 1.87 42.35
N GLU A 93 5.97 1.90 43.63
CA GLU A 93 7.15 1.18 44.13
C GLU A 93 7.00 -0.33 43.98
N VAL A 94 5.81 -0.88 44.26
CA VAL A 94 5.56 -2.31 44.10
C VAL A 94 5.53 -2.72 42.61
N LEU A 95 5.04 -1.86 41.71
CA LEU A 95 5.05 -2.12 40.27
C LEU A 95 6.48 -2.15 39.69
N LYS A 96 7.41 -1.35 40.22
CA LYS A 96 8.83 -1.39 39.81
C LYS A 96 9.51 -2.73 40.12
N LEU A 97 9.02 -3.46 41.12
CA LEU A 97 9.55 -4.78 41.50
C LEU A 97 9.04 -5.93 40.60
N GLN A 98 8.06 -5.67 39.75
CA GLN A 98 7.44 -6.69 38.90
C GLN A 98 8.32 -7.02 37.67
N PRO A 99 8.44 -8.30 37.27
CA PRO A 99 9.19 -8.68 36.08
C PRO A 99 8.48 -8.31 34.78
N GLU A 100 7.15 -8.14 34.83
CA GLU A 100 6.31 -7.80 33.68
C GLU A 100 5.27 -6.73 34.06
N LYS A 101 4.88 -5.90 33.10
CA LYS A 101 3.81 -4.91 33.29
C LYS A 101 2.45 -5.60 33.44
N LYS A 102 1.79 -5.41 34.58
CA LYS A 102 0.48 -6.02 34.88
C LYS A 102 -0.68 -5.03 34.66
N PRO A 103 -1.92 -5.51 34.44
CA PRO A 103 -3.11 -4.66 34.39
C PRO A 103 -3.42 -4.07 35.77
N VAL A 104 -3.92 -2.84 35.80
CA VAL A 104 -4.40 -2.18 37.02
C VAL A 104 -5.89 -1.85 36.90
N GLU A 105 -6.66 -2.24 37.90
CA GLU A 105 -8.07 -1.90 38.10
C GLU A 105 -8.19 -0.75 39.12
N LEU A 106 -8.69 0.39 38.66
CA LEU A 106 -8.91 1.57 39.50
C LEU A 106 -10.30 1.55 40.12
N LYS A 107 -10.34 1.65 41.45
CA LYS A 107 -11.51 1.86 42.30
C LYS A 107 -11.41 3.21 42.98
N GLY A 108 -12.54 3.67 43.51
CA GLY A 108 -12.65 4.88 44.34
C GLY A 108 -11.82 6.04 43.80
N TRP A 109 -12.35 6.69 42.77
CA TRP A 109 -11.80 7.90 42.16
C TRP A 109 -11.50 8.96 43.23
N SER A 110 -10.34 9.61 43.11
CA SER A 110 -9.90 10.73 43.95
C SER A 110 -9.70 11.96 43.07
N ASP A 111 -10.22 13.10 43.52
CA ASP A 111 -9.96 14.42 42.92
C ASP A 111 -8.72 15.08 43.53
N GLU A 112 -8.03 14.39 44.46
CA GLU A 112 -6.85 14.91 45.12
C GLU A 112 -5.64 14.91 44.19
N GLU A 113 -5.12 16.11 43.95
CA GLU A 113 -4.07 16.36 42.95
C GLU A 113 -2.80 15.52 43.18
N SER A 114 -2.39 15.36 44.44
CA SER A 114 -1.22 14.58 44.84
C SER A 114 -1.38 13.10 44.48
N GLU A 115 -2.56 12.52 44.69
CA GLU A 115 -2.83 11.11 44.42
C GLU A 115 -2.90 10.83 42.92
N VAL A 116 -3.57 11.70 42.15
CA VAL A 116 -3.60 11.61 40.68
C VAL A 116 -2.19 11.72 40.11
N ARG A 117 -1.35 12.61 40.66
CA ARG A 117 0.06 12.77 40.29
C ARG A 117 0.88 11.52 40.63
N SER A 118 0.71 10.95 41.81
CA SER A 118 1.39 9.69 42.17
C SER A 118 0.97 8.54 41.27
N PHE A 119 -0.31 8.49 40.89
CA PHE A 119 -0.80 7.47 39.95
C PHE A 119 -0.28 7.67 38.53
N LEU A 120 -0.07 8.91 38.08
CA LEU A 120 0.50 9.23 36.77
C LEU A 120 1.80 8.50 36.51
N GLN A 121 2.67 8.45 37.52
CA GLN A 121 3.96 7.77 37.45
C GLN A 121 3.82 6.25 37.27
N CYS A 122 2.69 5.66 37.69
CA CYS A 122 2.43 4.23 37.51
C CYS A 122 2.20 3.86 36.04
N LEU A 123 1.78 4.81 35.17
CA LEU A 123 1.44 4.54 33.77
C LEU A 123 2.59 3.87 32.98
N ALA A 124 3.84 4.17 33.33
CA ALA A 124 5.01 3.58 32.68
C ALA A 124 5.18 2.07 32.98
N HIS A 125 4.61 1.59 34.09
CA HIS A 125 4.81 0.25 34.64
C HIS A 125 3.59 -0.67 34.49
N ILE A 126 2.51 -0.22 33.86
CA ILE A 126 1.27 -0.99 33.68
C ILE A 126 1.05 -1.36 32.21
N SER A 127 0.34 -2.47 31.98
CA SER A 127 0.02 -2.94 30.62
C SER A 127 -1.39 -2.55 30.16
N GLN A 128 -2.34 -2.40 31.09
CA GLN A 128 -3.73 -2.01 30.79
C GLN A 128 -4.34 -1.29 31.98
N LEU A 129 -5.26 -0.35 31.72
CA LEU A 129 -6.07 0.30 32.74
C LEU A 129 -7.51 -0.23 32.67
N ARG A 130 -8.04 -0.71 33.80
CA ARG A 130 -9.39 -1.29 33.92
C ARG A 130 -10.22 -0.51 34.93
N PHE A 131 -11.51 -0.45 34.67
CA PHE A 131 -12.49 0.17 35.55
C PHE A 131 -13.59 -0.85 35.87
N PRO A 132 -13.88 -1.13 37.15
CA PRO A 132 -14.87 -2.12 37.53
C PRO A 132 -16.28 -1.66 37.17
N PRO A 133 -17.20 -2.59 36.83
CA PRO A 133 -18.57 -2.23 36.47
C PRO A 133 -19.33 -1.63 37.66
N LEU A 134 -19.85 -0.41 37.49
CA LEU A 134 -20.81 0.24 38.39
C LEU A 134 -22.24 -0.12 37.98
N LYS A 135 -23.20 0.01 38.90
CA LYS A 135 -24.63 -0.23 38.64
C LYS A 135 -25.23 0.72 37.58
N ASP A 136 -24.67 1.92 37.40
CA ASP A 136 -25.04 2.87 36.35
C ASP A 136 -23.88 3.06 35.36
N ASN A 137 -24.11 2.70 34.09
CA ASN A 137 -23.11 2.77 33.02
C ASN A 137 -22.85 4.20 32.51
N ILE A 138 -23.81 5.13 32.63
CA ILE A 138 -23.67 6.50 32.11
C ILE A 138 -22.82 7.33 33.08
N GLU A 139 -23.17 7.29 34.37
CA GLU A 139 -22.41 8.00 35.40
C GLU A 139 -20.97 7.48 35.50
N ARG A 140 -20.79 6.16 35.34
CA ARG A 140 -19.47 5.53 35.25
C ARG A 140 -18.63 6.14 34.14
N ARG A 141 -19.12 6.17 32.89
CA ARG A 141 -18.37 6.72 31.75
C ARG A 141 -18.00 8.18 31.95
N LYS A 142 -18.88 8.98 32.57
CA LYS A 142 -18.58 10.39 32.90
C LYS A 142 -17.42 10.49 33.89
N ARG A 143 -17.47 9.74 35.00
CA ARG A 143 -16.39 9.75 36.02
C ARG A 143 -15.07 9.20 35.47
N GLU A 144 -15.13 8.13 34.67
CA GLU A 144 -13.98 7.58 33.94
C GLU A 144 -13.33 8.65 33.05
N LYS A 145 -14.14 9.33 32.23
CA LYS A 145 -13.68 10.42 31.37
C LYS A 145 -13.02 11.53 32.19
N THR A 146 -13.70 12.05 33.21
CA THR A 146 -13.19 13.14 34.06
C THR A 146 -11.85 12.81 34.71
N PHE A 147 -11.69 11.59 35.21
CA PHE A 147 -10.42 11.17 35.79
C PHE A 147 -9.29 11.11 34.75
N LEU A 148 -9.54 10.56 33.56
CA LEU A 148 -8.53 10.55 32.49
C LEU A 148 -8.15 11.96 32.04
N LEU A 149 -9.12 12.88 31.98
CA LEU A 149 -8.87 14.30 31.70
C LEU A 149 -7.99 14.94 32.80
N ASN A 150 -8.29 14.68 34.08
CA ASN A 150 -7.48 15.14 35.21
C ASN A 150 -6.06 14.57 35.18
N LEU A 151 -5.90 13.30 34.77
CA LEU A 151 -4.59 12.67 34.64
C LEU A 151 -3.73 13.35 33.56
N CYS A 152 -4.32 13.64 32.40
CA CYS A 152 -3.67 14.41 31.33
C CYS A 152 -3.35 15.85 31.76
N LEU A 153 -4.25 16.50 32.51
CA LEU A 153 -4.01 17.83 33.08
C LEU A 153 -2.81 17.84 34.04
N GLN A 154 -2.72 16.84 34.92
CA GLN A 154 -1.58 16.69 35.83
C GLN A 154 -0.27 16.45 35.10
N ALA A 155 -0.29 15.65 34.03
CA ALA A 155 0.86 15.49 33.16
C ALA A 155 1.27 16.83 32.50
N ALA A 156 0.32 17.65 32.06
CA ALA A 156 0.63 18.95 31.46
C ALA A 156 1.25 19.94 32.48
N LEU A 157 0.86 19.83 33.76
CA LEU A 157 1.39 20.66 34.84
C LEU A 157 2.81 20.24 35.28
N HIS A 158 3.12 18.95 35.29
CA HIS A 158 4.33 18.42 35.94
C HIS A 158 5.30 17.69 35.00
N GLU A 159 4.85 17.23 33.84
CA GLU A 159 5.60 16.39 32.89
C GLU A 159 5.66 17.03 31.48
N ARG A 160 5.99 18.32 31.41
CA ARG A 160 5.93 19.11 30.16
C ARG A 160 6.69 18.53 28.97
N GLY A 161 7.79 17.79 29.21
CA GLY A 161 8.60 17.17 28.15
C GLY A 161 8.05 15.83 27.63
N THR A 162 7.22 15.12 28.41
CA THR A 162 6.72 13.77 28.09
C THR A 162 5.21 13.71 27.88
N ILE A 163 4.52 14.84 28.03
CA ILE A 163 3.06 14.99 27.92
C ILE A 163 2.44 14.30 26.71
N GLN A 164 3.05 14.40 25.53
CA GLN A 164 2.56 13.72 24.32
C GLN A 164 2.52 12.20 24.52
N THR A 165 3.64 11.62 24.95
CA THR A 165 3.73 10.17 25.22
C THR A 165 2.77 9.74 26.32
N THR A 166 2.52 10.61 27.30
CA THR A 166 1.61 10.34 28.41
C THR A 166 0.15 10.33 27.94
N VAL A 167 -0.29 11.32 27.14
CA VAL A 167 -1.64 11.34 26.57
C VAL A 167 -1.86 10.15 25.62
N GLU A 168 -0.87 9.81 24.80
CA GLU A 168 -0.93 8.63 23.91
C GLU A 168 -1.03 7.32 24.71
N LYS A 169 -0.29 7.20 25.82
CA LYS A 169 -0.41 6.06 26.76
C LYS A 169 -1.78 6.00 27.43
N VAL A 170 -2.33 7.13 27.86
CA VAL A 170 -3.68 7.19 28.47
C VAL A 170 -4.74 6.70 27.47
N LEU A 171 -4.63 7.12 26.22
CA LEU A 171 -5.53 6.69 25.14
C LEU A 171 -5.35 5.21 24.77
N SER A 172 -4.12 4.67 24.78
CA SER A 172 -3.86 3.27 24.44
C SER A 172 -4.21 2.30 25.57
N LEU A 173 -4.01 2.70 26.83
CA LEU A 173 -4.31 1.88 28.01
C LEU A 173 -5.81 1.78 28.29
N SER A 174 -6.61 2.73 27.77
CA SER A 174 -8.06 2.75 27.95
C SER A 174 -8.79 2.18 26.73
N LYS A 175 -9.26 0.93 26.83
CA LYS A 175 -9.99 0.23 25.75
C LYS A 175 -11.24 0.97 25.25
N VAL A 176 -11.82 1.85 26.07
CA VAL A 176 -13.06 2.57 25.78
C VAL A 176 -12.85 3.73 24.79
N TYR A 177 -11.68 4.38 24.80
CA TYR A 177 -11.46 5.63 24.06
C TYR A 177 -10.64 5.46 22.78
N HIS A 178 -10.20 4.24 22.47
CA HIS A 178 -9.50 3.96 21.21
C HIS A 178 -10.34 4.36 19.97
N TYR A 179 -11.68 4.25 20.05
CA TYR A 179 -12.61 4.63 18.98
C TYR A 179 -13.18 6.06 19.11
N GLN A 180 -12.91 6.76 20.22
CA GLN A 180 -13.42 8.11 20.52
C GLN A 180 -12.28 9.12 20.77
N LYS A 181 -11.12 8.88 20.14
CA LYS A 181 -9.91 9.68 20.34
C LYS A 181 -10.13 11.17 20.06
N CYS A 182 -10.85 11.50 18.99
CA CYS A 182 -11.12 12.89 18.60
C CYS A 182 -11.98 13.61 19.64
N ASP A 183 -13.05 12.96 20.11
CA ASP A 183 -13.92 13.51 21.16
C ASP A 183 -13.13 13.76 22.44
N PHE A 184 -12.34 12.78 22.88
CA PHE A 184 -11.52 12.93 24.08
C PHE A 184 -10.55 14.12 24.00
N LEU A 185 -9.94 14.37 22.83
CA LEU A 185 -9.05 15.52 22.65
C LEU A 185 -9.79 16.86 22.72
N LEU A 186 -11.01 16.93 22.16
CA LEU A 186 -11.85 18.14 22.29
C LEU A 186 -12.26 18.37 23.74
N ASP A 187 -12.63 17.30 24.45
CA ASP A 187 -12.99 17.35 25.86
C ASP A 187 -11.80 17.71 26.76
N LEU A 188 -10.58 17.28 26.41
CA LEU A 188 -9.35 17.69 27.09
C LEU A 188 -9.06 19.17 26.89
N TYR A 189 -9.26 19.68 25.67
CA TYR A 189 -9.10 21.09 25.40
C TYR A 189 -10.07 21.93 26.24
N SER A 190 -11.37 21.57 26.25
CA SER A 190 -12.35 22.29 27.06
C SER A 190 -12.02 22.21 28.55
N HIS A 191 -11.67 21.02 29.07
CA HIS A 191 -11.36 20.81 30.48
C HIS A 191 -10.15 21.64 30.95
N VAL A 192 -9.11 21.72 30.12
CA VAL A 192 -7.93 22.54 30.42
C VAL A 192 -8.28 24.01 30.39
N LYS A 193 -9.05 24.46 29.40
CA LYS A 193 -9.48 25.85 29.30
C LYS A 193 -10.31 26.26 30.52
N ASP A 194 -11.23 25.41 30.96
CA ASP A 194 -12.00 25.64 32.18
C ASP A 194 -11.07 25.74 33.40
N TYR A 195 -10.09 24.85 33.53
CA TYR A 195 -9.09 24.93 34.60
C TYR A 195 -8.24 26.21 34.56
N GLU A 196 -7.77 26.64 33.38
CA GLU A 196 -7.02 27.89 33.23
C GLU A 196 -7.87 29.10 33.64
N THR A 197 -9.16 29.12 33.27
CA THR A 197 -10.07 30.22 33.65
C THR A 197 -10.35 30.25 35.14
N GLN A 198 -10.45 29.09 35.80
CA GLN A 198 -10.73 29.00 37.24
C GLN A 198 -9.50 29.31 38.10
N THR A 199 -8.30 28.90 37.67
CA THR A 199 -7.07 28.99 38.48
C THR A 199 -6.11 30.10 38.06
N GLY A 200 -6.28 30.67 36.86
CA GLY A 200 -5.38 31.64 36.26
C GLY A 200 -4.02 31.08 35.82
N ARG A 201 -3.80 29.76 35.92
CA ARG A 201 -2.53 29.11 35.53
C ARG A 201 -2.56 28.80 34.04
N SER A 202 -1.46 29.06 33.32
CA SER A 202 -1.35 28.68 31.90
C SER A 202 -0.78 27.26 31.73
N VAL A 203 -1.57 26.40 31.12
CA VAL A 203 -1.33 24.96 30.89
C VAL A 203 -1.47 24.60 29.40
N LEU A 204 -2.31 25.31 28.64
CA LEU A 204 -2.55 25.01 27.22
C LEU A 204 -1.27 24.99 26.35
N PRO A 205 -0.27 25.88 26.55
CA PRO A 205 1.00 25.81 25.82
C PRO A 205 1.74 24.47 26.01
N ALA A 206 1.61 23.83 27.18
CA ALA A 206 2.22 22.51 27.42
C ALA A 206 1.50 21.39 26.66
N LEU A 207 0.22 21.54 26.32
CA LEU A 207 -0.54 20.59 25.52
C LEU A 207 -0.43 20.85 24.01
N GLN A 208 0.18 21.96 23.59
CA GLN A 208 0.34 22.29 22.17
C GLN A 208 0.99 21.15 21.35
N PRO A 209 2.04 20.44 21.83
CA PRO A 209 2.59 19.28 21.12
C PRO A 209 1.60 18.14 20.91
N VAL A 210 0.65 17.96 21.83
CA VAL A 210 -0.40 16.92 21.74
C VAL A 210 -1.32 17.20 20.55
N TYR A 211 -1.73 18.46 20.38
CA TYR A 211 -2.56 18.86 19.26
C TYR A 211 -1.76 18.97 17.95
N GLN A 212 -0.50 19.41 17.99
CA GLN A 212 0.36 19.51 16.81
C GLN A 212 0.87 18.15 16.28
N SER A 213 0.69 17.09 17.06
CA SER A 213 1.05 15.72 16.67
C SER A 213 0.39 15.27 15.36
N ALA A 214 1.07 14.37 14.65
CA ALA A 214 0.56 13.73 13.44
C ALA A 214 -0.72 12.91 13.68
N SER A 215 -1.10 12.63 14.94
CA SER A 215 -2.33 11.92 15.28
C SER A 215 -3.41 12.84 15.87
N PRO A 216 -4.68 12.74 15.45
CA PRO A 216 -5.22 11.79 14.47
C PRO A 216 -4.95 12.23 13.02
N ALA A 217 -4.86 11.26 12.10
CA ALA A 217 -4.74 11.52 10.66
C ALA A 217 -6.03 12.08 10.06
N VAL A 218 -7.19 11.68 10.62
CA VAL A 218 -8.53 12.17 10.27
C VAL A 218 -9.26 12.54 11.56
N TRP A 219 -9.89 13.71 11.58
CA TRP A 219 -10.73 14.14 12.70
C TRP A 219 -12.16 13.62 12.52
N SER A 220 -12.56 12.61 13.29
CA SER A 220 -13.94 12.10 13.30
C SER A 220 -14.74 12.75 14.42
N ILE A 221 -15.79 13.52 14.09
CA ILE A 221 -16.53 14.33 15.07
C ILE A 221 -18.03 14.13 14.92
N ASP A 222 -18.71 13.98 16.06
CA ASP A 222 -20.16 14.01 16.12
C ASP A 222 -20.70 15.42 16.36
N LEU A 223 -21.30 16.04 15.34
CA LEU A 223 -21.86 17.40 15.46
C LEU A 223 -23.20 17.45 16.19
N SER A 224 -23.86 16.31 16.42
CA SER A 224 -25.04 16.28 17.29
C SER A 224 -24.70 16.62 18.75
N GLU A 225 -23.44 16.46 19.16
CA GLU A 225 -22.94 16.79 20.50
C GLU A 225 -22.55 18.28 20.68
N ARG A 226 -22.74 19.13 19.67
CA ARG A 226 -22.49 20.58 19.71
C ARG A 226 -21.04 20.98 20.01
N LYS A 227 -20.08 20.37 19.32
CA LYS A 227 -18.62 20.52 19.55
C LYS A 227 -17.89 21.35 18.47
N ALA A 228 -18.57 21.96 17.52
CA ALA A 228 -17.95 22.68 16.40
C ALA A 228 -17.07 23.86 16.84
N SER A 229 -17.49 24.59 17.88
CA SER A 229 -16.71 25.71 18.42
C SER A 229 -15.38 25.25 19.05
N LEU A 230 -15.38 24.11 19.74
CA LEU A 230 -14.16 23.49 20.29
C LEU A 230 -13.26 22.98 19.18
N LEU A 231 -13.86 22.35 18.15
CA LEU A 231 -13.13 21.89 16.98
C LEU A 231 -12.38 23.03 16.30
N LEU A 232 -13.03 24.19 16.10
CA LEU A 232 -12.42 25.35 15.47
C LEU A 232 -11.14 25.77 16.21
N GLU A 233 -11.20 25.84 17.54
CA GLU A 233 -10.06 26.22 18.38
C GLU A 233 -8.93 25.20 18.29
N VAL A 234 -9.24 23.90 18.28
CA VAL A 234 -8.23 22.84 18.15
C VAL A 234 -7.62 22.78 16.74
N LEU A 235 -8.40 23.04 15.69
CA LEU A 235 -7.89 23.09 14.31
C LEU A 235 -6.92 24.26 14.09
N LYS A 236 -7.14 25.41 14.75
CA LYS A 236 -6.19 26.54 14.71
C LYS A 236 -4.81 26.20 15.27
N LEU A 237 -4.71 25.18 16.15
CA LEU A 237 -3.45 24.74 16.73
C LEU A 237 -2.68 23.76 15.83
N GLN A 238 -3.29 23.26 14.74
CA GLN A 238 -2.66 22.30 13.84
C GLN A 238 -1.65 23.01 12.90
N PRO A 239 -0.48 22.38 12.62
CA PRO A 239 0.48 22.93 11.67
C PRO A 239 -0.01 22.82 10.21
N GLU A 240 -0.86 21.84 9.92
CA GLU A 240 -1.37 21.54 8.58
C GLU A 240 -2.89 21.31 8.60
N LYS A 241 -3.55 21.52 7.46
CA LYS A 241 -4.98 21.24 7.31
C LYS A 241 -5.22 19.74 7.24
N LYS A 242 -6.02 19.21 8.16
CA LYS A 242 -6.34 17.77 8.22
C LYS A 242 -7.73 17.47 7.65
N PRO A 243 -7.97 16.25 7.15
CA PRO A 243 -9.30 15.81 6.77
C PRO A 243 -10.20 15.63 7.98
N VAL A 244 -11.50 15.90 7.81
CA VAL A 244 -12.53 15.77 8.83
C VAL A 244 -13.63 14.83 8.34
N GLU A 245 -14.01 13.88 9.19
CA GLU A 245 -15.14 12.97 9.02
C GLU A 245 -16.26 13.40 9.98
N LEU A 246 -17.44 13.69 9.45
CA LEU A 246 -18.60 14.09 10.24
C LEU A 246 -19.54 12.92 10.46
N LYS A 247 -19.86 12.69 11.74
CA LYS A 247 -20.89 11.76 12.21
C LYS A 247 -22.02 12.57 12.83
N GLY A 248 -23.26 12.14 12.65
CA GLY A 248 -24.42 12.86 13.17
C GLY A 248 -24.53 14.32 12.67
N TRP A 249 -25.64 14.97 12.98
CA TRP A 249 -25.85 16.37 12.62
C TRP A 249 -26.74 17.06 13.65
N SER A 250 -26.51 18.37 13.84
CA SER A 250 -27.37 19.24 14.64
C SER A 250 -28.15 20.18 13.73
N ASP A 251 -29.46 20.25 13.91
CA ASP A 251 -30.32 21.20 13.20
C ASP A 251 -30.17 22.64 13.73
N GLU A 252 -29.35 22.84 14.76
CA GLU A 252 -29.15 24.14 15.41
C GLU A 252 -28.23 25.06 14.60
N GLU A 253 -28.79 26.18 14.13
CA GLU A 253 -28.13 27.14 13.25
C GLU A 253 -26.78 27.67 13.78
N SER A 254 -26.64 27.86 15.09
CA SER A 254 -25.39 28.30 15.71
C SER A 254 -24.27 27.27 15.55
N GLU A 255 -24.58 25.99 15.67
CA GLU A 255 -23.62 24.91 15.54
C GLU A 255 -23.13 24.79 14.10
N VAL A 256 -24.06 24.89 13.14
CA VAL A 256 -23.72 24.91 11.72
C VAL A 256 -22.80 26.09 11.38
N ARG A 257 -23.10 27.29 11.91
CA ARG A 257 -22.25 28.47 11.70
C ARG A 257 -20.85 28.29 12.28
N SER A 258 -20.74 27.74 13.49
CA SER A 258 -19.45 27.42 14.09
C SER A 258 -18.67 26.42 13.24
N PHE A 259 -19.34 25.40 12.71
CA PHE A 259 -18.69 24.42 11.84
C PHE A 259 -18.22 25.01 10.50
N LEU A 260 -19.01 25.89 9.87
CA LEU A 260 -18.60 26.55 8.63
C LEU A 260 -17.30 27.36 8.79
N GLN A 261 -17.03 27.90 9.98
CA GLN A 261 -15.77 28.59 10.26
C GLN A 261 -14.56 27.63 10.29
N CYS A 262 -14.77 26.33 10.54
CA CYS A 262 -13.70 25.32 10.51
C CYS A 262 -13.17 25.08 9.10
N LEU A 263 -13.97 25.35 8.05
CA LEU A 263 -13.62 25.01 6.66
C LEU A 263 -12.30 25.60 6.18
N SER A 264 -11.90 26.78 6.69
CA SER A 264 -10.60 27.37 6.34
C SER A 264 -9.40 26.54 6.82
N TYR A 265 -9.59 25.66 7.81
CA TYR A 265 -8.57 24.83 8.45
C TYR A 265 -8.67 23.34 8.08
N ILE A 266 -9.62 22.96 7.23
CA ILE A 266 -9.88 21.58 6.81
C ILE A 266 -9.37 21.38 5.37
N SER A 267 -8.74 20.25 5.09
CA SER A 267 -8.27 19.90 3.73
C SER A 267 -9.34 19.15 2.93
N GLN A 268 -10.06 18.24 3.56
CA GLN A 268 -11.13 17.45 2.95
C GLN A 268 -12.22 17.15 3.99
N LEU A 269 -13.47 17.11 3.54
CA LEU A 269 -14.62 16.76 4.37
C LEU A 269 -15.28 15.48 3.84
N SER A 270 -15.51 14.51 4.73
CA SER A 270 -16.33 13.34 4.46
C SER A 270 -17.52 13.29 5.42
N CYS A 271 -18.67 12.83 4.95
CA CYS A 271 -19.87 12.67 5.76
C CYS A 271 -20.64 11.43 5.28
N ASP A 272 -21.18 10.67 6.22
CA ASP A 272 -21.94 9.45 5.94
C ASP A 272 -23.37 9.74 5.43
N ASP A 273 -23.88 10.97 5.59
CA ASP A 273 -25.18 11.38 5.07
C ASP A 273 -25.05 12.10 3.73
N ASP A 274 -25.49 11.43 2.66
CA ASP A 274 -25.57 12.01 1.30
C ASP A 274 -26.36 13.33 1.26
N ARG A 275 -27.29 13.56 2.20
CA ARG A 275 -28.12 14.78 2.25
C ARG A 275 -27.52 15.88 3.13
N PHE A 276 -26.33 15.68 3.69
CA PHE A 276 -25.66 16.64 4.56
C PHE A 276 -25.68 18.08 4.03
N PHE A 277 -25.24 18.28 2.78
CA PHE A 277 -25.21 19.61 2.18
C PHE A 277 -26.61 20.22 2.02
N GLN A 278 -27.61 19.38 1.71
CA GLN A 278 -29.00 19.81 1.64
C GLN A 278 -29.49 20.29 3.01
N THR A 279 -29.20 19.54 4.08
CA THR A 279 -29.58 19.91 5.45
C THR A 279 -28.95 21.23 5.86
N VAL A 280 -27.66 21.44 5.57
CA VAL A 280 -26.97 22.73 5.80
C VAL A 280 -27.67 23.89 5.08
N CYS A 281 -28.06 23.69 3.81
CA CYS A 281 -28.79 24.71 3.03
C CYS A 281 -30.19 24.99 3.58
N GLU A 282 -30.81 24.04 4.29
CA GLU A 282 -32.12 24.19 4.91
C GLU A 282 -32.03 24.93 6.26
N SER A 283 -30.99 24.64 7.05
CA SER A 283 -30.71 25.26 8.35
C SER A 283 -30.23 26.72 8.24
N ILE A 284 -29.50 27.07 7.18
CA ILE A 284 -28.99 28.44 6.99
C ILE A 284 -29.89 29.22 6.01
N PRO A 285 -30.62 30.25 6.47
CA PRO A 285 -31.31 31.14 5.56
C PRO A 285 -30.29 32.02 4.85
N VAL A 286 -29.92 31.67 3.62
CA VAL A 286 -29.05 32.49 2.75
C VAL A 286 -29.62 33.91 2.65
N ARG A 287 -28.94 34.87 3.27
CA ARG A 287 -29.30 36.30 3.31
C ARG A 287 -28.16 37.20 2.85
N SER A 288 -26.92 36.71 2.78
CA SER A 288 -25.76 37.48 2.35
C SER A 288 -24.86 36.75 1.34
N ARG A 289 -24.04 37.51 0.60
CA ARG A 289 -23.05 36.96 -0.34
C ARG A 289 -21.91 36.21 0.37
N GLU A 290 -21.62 36.58 1.62
CA GLU A 290 -20.61 35.93 2.45
C GLU A 290 -21.03 34.51 2.83
N GLU A 291 -22.32 34.30 3.14
CA GLU A 291 -22.88 32.98 3.43
C GLU A 291 -22.84 32.08 2.19
N ASP A 292 -23.18 32.61 1.01
CA ASP A 292 -23.07 31.85 -0.25
C ASP A 292 -21.62 31.45 -0.54
N GLN A 293 -20.64 32.31 -0.20
CA GLN A 293 -19.22 32.00 -0.35
C GLN A 293 -18.77 30.90 0.61
N GLN A 294 -19.25 30.91 1.87
CA GLN A 294 -18.97 29.86 2.85
C GLN A 294 -19.56 28.51 2.42
N LEU A 295 -20.78 28.49 1.89
CA LEU A 295 -21.40 27.28 1.35
C LEU A 295 -20.69 26.78 0.09
N ALA A 296 -20.15 27.67 -0.75
CA ALA A 296 -19.32 27.27 -1.88
C ALA A 296 -18.01 26.61 -1.42
N SER A 297 -17.38 27.13 -0.36
CA SER A 297 -16.21 26.49 0.28
C SER A 297 -16.57 25.14 0.90
N LEU A 298 -17.76 24.97 1.47
CA LEU A 298 -18.26 23.68 1.97
C LEU A 298 -18.36 22.65 0.84
N LEU A 299 -18.95 23.05 -0.29
CA LEU A 299 -19.08 22.16 -1.44
C LEU A 299 -17.72 21.77 -2.01
N GLN A 300 -16.74 22.68 -2.00
CA GLN A 300 -15.37 22.38 -2.39
C GLN A 300 -14.71 21.36 -1.44
N ALA A 301 -14.91 21.50 -0.13
CA ALA A 301 -14.40 20.56 0.87
C ALA A 301 -15.01 19.15 0.72
N LEU A 302 -16.26 19.04 0.26
CA LEU A 302 -16.97 17.78 -0.06
C LEU A 302 -16.61 17.21 -1.45
N GLY A 303 -15.52 17.67 -2.07
CA GLY A 303 -15.07 17.18 -3.37
C GLY A 303 -15.95 17.60 -4.55
N SER A 304 -16.69 18.71 -4.43
CA SER A 304 -17.62 19.21 -5.45
C SER A 304 -18.72 18.20 -5.82
N THR A 305 -19.09 17.31 -4.89
CA THR A 305 -20.22 16.38 -5.06
C THR A 305 -21.42 16.85 -4.25
N LEU A 306 -22.59 16.86 -4.88
CA LEU A 306 -23.84 17.34 -4.28
C LEU A 306 -24.96 16.33 -4.51
N SER A 307 -25.59 15.85 -3.44
CA SER A 307 -26.77 15.00 -3.53
C SER A 307 -27.99 15.68 -2.91
N LEU A 308 -29.09 15.72 -3.67
CA LEU A 308 -30.36 16.34 -3.26
C LEU A 308 -31.47 15.29 -3.32
N GLY A 309 -32.15 15.08 -2.20
CA GLY A 309 -33.16 14.04 -2.02
C GLY A 309 -34.38 14.48 -1.21
N GLY A 310 -35.36 13.58 -1.07
CA GLY A 310 -36.56 13.86 -0.28
C GLY A 310 -37.45 14.96 -0.86
N GLU A 311 -38.09 15.75 0.00
CA GLU A 311 -38.91 16.88 -0.44
C GLU A 311 -38.01 18.11 -0.64
N LEU A 312 -37.95 18.63 -1.87
CA LEU A 312 -37.15 19.80 -2.24
C LEU A 312 -38.05 21.03 -2.42
N PRO A 313 -38.20 21.87 -1.38
CA PRO A 313 -38.96 23.10 -1.50
C PRO A 313 -38.21 24.13 -2.34
N ARG A 314 -38.93 25.13 -2.86
CA ARG A 314 -38.35 26.17 -3.72
C ARG A 314 -37.27 27.01 -3.04
N LYS A 315 -37.28 27.11 -1.71
CA LYS A 315 -36.27 27.84 -0.94
C LYS A 315 -34.92 27.13 -1.04
N THR A 316 -34.86 25.82 -0.75
CA THR A 316 -33.66 24.99 -0.88
C THR A 316 -33.10 25.02 -2.29
N CYS A 317 -33.96 24.90 -3.32
CA CYS A 317 -33.50 25.01 -4.71
C CYS A 317 -32.87 26.37 -5.03
N ARG A 318 -33.33 27.49 -4.44
CA ARG A 318 -32.71 28.81 -4.66
C ARG A 318 -31.35 28.91 -3.99
N SER A 319 -31.23 28.46 -2.73
CA SER A 319 -29.97 28.46 -2.00
C SER A 319 -28.89 27.67 -2.76
N VAL A 320 -29.22 26.43 -3.17
CA VAL A 320 -28.29 25.58 -3.93
C VAL A 320 -27.83 26.25 -5.23
N VAL A 321 -28.74 26.91 -5.95
CA VAL A 321 -28.40 27.59 -7.21
C VAL A 321 -27.49 28.79 -7.00
N SER A 322 -27.70 29.54 -5.91
CA SER A 322 -26.82 30.65 -5.53
C SER A 322 -25.39 30.14 -5.34
N VAL A 323 -25.24 29.04 -4.60
CA VAL A 323 -23.93 28.42 -4.33
C VAL A 323 -23.29 27.89 -5.61
N LEU A 324 -24.03 27.17 -6.46
CA LEU A 324 -23.52 26.67 -7.75
C LEU A 324 -23.01 27.79 -8.65
N GLY A 325 -23.61 28.99 -8.57
CA GLY A 325 -23.16 30.17 -9.29
C GLY A 325 -21.79 30.70 -8.86
N LEU A 326 -21.38 30.45 -7.61
CA LEU A 326 -20.11 30.91 -7.03
C LEU A 326 -18.98 29.87 -7.09
N CYS A 327 -19.29 28.60 -7.36
CA CYS A 327 -18.28 27.54 -7.44
C CYS A 327 -17.28 27.79 -8.58
N ALA A 328 -15.99 27.75 -8.27
CA ALA A 328 -14.93 27.85 -9.27
C ALA A 328 -14.82 26.55 -10.11
N SER A 329 -14.93 25.38 -9.45
CA SER A 329 -14.88 24.04 -10.05
C SER A 329 -16.21 23.60 -10.67
N ARG A 330 -16.15 22.55 -11.50
CA ARG A 330 -17.35 21.85 -11.93
C ARG A 330 -17.83 20.90 -10.83
N VAL A 331 -19.15 20.71 -10.76
CA VAL A 331 -19.86 20.00 -9.70
C VAL A 331 -20.54 18.75 -10.25
N ASP A 332 -20.51 17.70 -9.45
CA ASP A 332 -21.25 16.46 -9.62
C ASP A 332 -22.59 16.54 -8.89
N LEU A 333 -23.69 16.63 -9.63
CA LEU A 333 -25.02 16.82 -9.05
C LEU A 333 -25.85 15.53 -9.12
N THR A 334 -26.34 15.05 -7.98
CA THR A 334 -27.24 13.90 -7.85
C THR A 334 -28.63 14.37 -7.44
N LEU A 335 -29.66 14.06 -8.26
CA LEU A 335 -31.05 14.45 -8.03
C LEU A 335 -31.96 13.24 -7.82
N ASN A 336 -32.37 13.04 -6.57
CA ASN A 336 -33.29 11.99 -6.14
C ASN A 336 -34.49 12.47 -5.28
N PRO A 337 -35.27 13.49 -5.73
CA PRO A 337 -36.37 14.02 -4.94
C PRO A 337 -37.62 13.12 -4.94
N SER A 338 -38.25 12.97 -3.78
CA SER A 338 -39.62 12.45 -3.66
C SER A 338 -40.63 13.48 -4.20
N LYS A 339 -40.48 14.74 -3.81
CA LYS A 339 -41.28 15.88 -4.28
C LYS A 339 -40.39 17.05 -4.69
N ILE A 340 -40.62 17.61 -5.88
CA ILE A 340 -39.98 18.83 -6.37
C ILE A 340 -40.92 19.53 -7.35
N SER A 341 -41.00 20.85 -7.28
CA SER A 341 -41.76 21.63 -8.27
C SER A 341 -40.98 21.74 -9.59
N LEU A 342 -41.67 21.75 -10.73
CA LEU A 342 -41.03 21.88 -12.05
C LEU A 342 -40.18 23.14 -12.19
N LYS A 343 -40.65 24.27 -11.61
CA LYS A 343 -39.86 25.51 -11.54
C LYS A 343 -38.60 25.35 -10.69
N GLY A 344 -38.67 24.59 -9.58
CA GLY A 344 -37.50 24.28 -8.75
C GLY A 344 -36.47 23.41 -9.46
N ALA A 345 -36.92 22.42 -10.22
CA ALA A 345 -36.05 21.57 -11.03
C ALA A 345 -35.28 22.35 -12.11
N LEU A 346 -35.94 23.31 -12.79
CA LEU A 346 -35.28 24.18 -13.77
C LEU A 346 -34.28 25.13 -13.12
N LEU A 347 -34.59 25.64 -11.92
CA LEU A 347 -33.66 26.51 -11.21
C LEU A 347 -32.34 25.78 -10.94
N LEU A 348 -32.38 24.54 -10.45
CA LEU A 348 -31.18 23.73 -10.17
C LEU A 348 -30.29 23.49 -11.40
N LEU A 349 -30.86 23.53 -12.60
CA LEU A 349 -30.15 23.31 -13.87
C LEU A 349 -29.76 24.63 -14.56
N ARG A 350 -29.91 25.79 -13.91
CA ARG A 350 -29.65 27.10 -14.53
C ARG A 350 -28.17 27.35 -14.85
N HIS A 351 -27.24 26.82 -14.04
CA HIS A 351 -25.80 27.02 -14.18
C HIS A 351 -25.13 25.82 -14.87
N GLU A 352 -25.48 25.61 -16.14
CA GLU A 352 -25.07 24.44 -16.94
C GLU A 352 -23.55 24.29 -17.09
N SER A 353 -22.83 25.41 -17.24
CA SER A 353 -21.37 25.43 -17.40
C SER A 353 -20.59 24.94 -16.19
N LYS A 354 -21.26 24.82 -15.03
CA LYS A 354 -20.68 24.37 -13.77
C LYS A 354 -20.95 22.90 -13.48
N LEU A 355 -21.66 22.16 -14.34
CA LEU A 355 -21.91 20.73 -14.15
C LEU A 355 -20.87 19.88 -14.87
N HIS A 356 -20.29 18.90 -14.15
CA HIS A 356 -19.45 17.85 -14.75
C HIS A 356 -20.26 16.58 -15.00
N LYS A 357 -20.85 16.05 -13.93
CA LYS A 357 -21.72 14.86 -13.97
C LYS A 357 -23.09 15.17 -13.39
N LEU A 358 -24.15 14.75 -14.07
CA LEU A 358 -25.52 14.84 -13.59
C LEU A 358 -26.08 13.43 -13.39
N ARG A 359 -26.45 13.08 -12.15
CA ARG A 359 -27.03 11.78 -11.80
C ARG A 359 -28.50 11.95 -11.49
N LEU A 360 -29.36 11.28 -12.24
CA LEU A 360 -30.81 11.41 -12.08
C LEU A 360 -31.42 10.12 -11.57
N SER A 361 -32.28 10.21 -10.56
CA SER A 361 -33.20 9.10 -10.28
C SER A 361 -34.15 8.87 -11.46
N VAL A 362 -34.61 7.63 -11.65
CA VAL A 362 -35.57 7.27 -12.70
C VAL A 362 -36.82 8.17 -12.70
N GLY A 363 -37.36 8.45 -11.51
CA GLY A 363 -38.51 9.34 -11.36
C GLY A 363 -38.22 10.78 -11.81
N MET A 364 -36.99 11.27 -11.56
CA MET A 364 -36.59 12.61 -11.96
C MET A 364 -36.38 12.72 -13.48
N ALA A 365 -35.76 11.72 -14.10
CA ALA A 365 -35.59 11.66 -15.56
C ALA A 365 -36.95 11.73 -16.29
N VAL A 366 -37.97 11.02 -15.79
CA VAL A 366 -39.34 11.08 -16.33
C VAL A 366 -40.00 12.45 -16.10
N LYS A 367 -39.81 13.07 -14.93
CA LYS A 367 -40.35 14.42 -14.66
C LYS A 367 -39.73 15.47 -15.58
N LEU A 368 -38.40 15.45 -15.74
CA LEU A 368 -37.68 16.37 -16.64
C LEU A 368 -38.06 16.16 -18.10
N SER A 369 -38.20 14.91 -18.56
CA SER A 369 -38.59 14.65 -19.95
C SER A 369 -40.00 15.15 -20.29
N ARG A 370 -40.94 15.12 -19.33
CA ARG A 370 -42.28 15.72 -19.48
C ARG A 370 -42.21 17.24 -19.55
N LEU A 371 -41.31 17.85 -18.77
CA LEU A 371 -41.13 19.29 -18.75
C LEU A 371 -40.56 19.81 -20.07
N VAL A 372 -39.47 19.20 -20.51
CA VAL A 372 -38.77 19.54 -21.75
C VAL A 372 -39.71 19.42 -22.96
N ARG A 373 -40.60 18.43 -22.97
CA ARG A 373 -41.68 18.31 -23.98
C ARG A 373 -42.69 19.45 -23.95
N ARG A 374 -42.99 20.01 -22.78
CA ARG A 374 -43.97 21.10 -22.62
C ARG A 374 -43.39 22.48 -22.91
N THR A 375 -42.11 22.69 -22.65
CA THR A 375 -41.46 24.00 -22.80
C THR A 375 -41.03 24.31 -24.24
N GLY A 376 -40.98 23.31 -25.14
CA GLY A 376 -40.70 23.51 -26.57
C GLY A 376 -39.31 24.12 -26.85
N ARG A 377 -39.01 24.36 -28.14
CA ARG A 377 -37.70 24.80 -28.70
C ARG A 377 -37.12 26.13 -28.17
N GLY A 378 -37.73 26.76 -27.16
CA GLY A 378 -37.30 28.05 -26.60
C GLY A 378 -36.38 27.96 -25.36
N ALA A 379 -36.13 26.77 -24.82
CA ALA A 379 -35.20 26.58 -23.70
C ALA A 379 -33.74 26.43 -24.20
N THR A 380 -32.80 27.05 -23.50
CA THR A 380 -31.36 26.84 -23.76
C THR A 380 -31.02 25.36 -23.58
N PRO A 381 -30.31 24.73 -24.54
CA PRO A 381 -29.99 23.32 -24.47
C PRO A 381 -28.94 23.04 -23.39
N LEU A 382 -29.33 22.29 -22.36
CA LEU A 382 -28.44 21.88 -21.27
C LEU A 382 -27.24 21.10 -21.82
N THR A 383 -26.04 21.58 -21.53
CA THR A 383 -24.80 20.87 -21.86
C THR A 383 -24.20 20.24 -20.61
N VAL A 384 -24.08 18.91 -20.59
CA VAL A 384 -23.46 18.15 -19.48
C VAL A 384 -22.47 17.15 -20.05
N PRO A 385 -21.21 17.12 -19.60
CA PRO A 385 -20.25 16.10 -20.04
C PRO A 385 -20.75 14.68 -19.80
N GLU A 386 -21.21 14.37 -18.58
CA GLU A 386 -21.66 13.03 -18.21
C GLU A 386 -23.06 13.02 -17.57
N LEU A 387 -23.93 12.16 -18.07
CA LEU A 387 -25.25 11.88 -17.49
C LEU A 387 -25.26 10.44 -16.97
N SER A 388 -25.78 10.21 -15.77
CA SER A 388 -26.01 8.85 -15.27
C SER A 388 -27.38 8.71 -14.60
N LEU A 389 -27.85 7.47 -14.48
CA LEU A 389 -29.04 7.15 -13.71
C LEU A 389 -28.66 6.61 -12.32
N VAL A 390 -29.45 6.93 -11.30
CA VAL A 390 -29.23 6.47 -9.93
C VAL A 390 -30.05 5.21 -9.66
N LEU A 391 -29.37 4.12 -9.33
CA LEU A 391 -29.98 2.88 -8.86
C LEU A 391 -30.32 3.05 -7.36
N LYS A 392 -31.60 2.88 -6.98
CA LYS A 392 -31.95 2.68 -5.56
C LYS A 392 -31.62 1.24 -5.19
N SER A 393 -31.44 0.93 -3.91
CA SER A 393 -30.98 -0.37 -3.35
C SER A 393 -31.45 -1.69 -4.02
N SER A 394 -32.49 -1.68 -4.87
CA SER A 394 -32.89 -2.77 -5.75
C SER A 394 -33.15 -2.30 -7.20
N GLN A 395 -32.94 -3.22 -8.15
CA GLN A 395 -33.18 -2.96 -9.57
C GLN A 395 -34.66 -2.68 -9.86
N PRO A 396 -34.99 -1.59 -10.59
CA PRO A 396 -36.37 -1.28 -10.93
C PRO A 396 -36.92 -2.32 -11.93
N PRO A 397 -38.23 -2.60 -11.92
CA PRO A 397 -38.85 -3.45 -12.93
C PRO A 397 -38.56 -2.94 -14.34
N GLU A 398 -38.37 -3.85 -15.28
CA GLU A 398 -37.94 -3.53 -16.64
C GLU A 398 -38.84 -2.48 -17.33
N ARG A 399 -40.17 -2.60 -17.19
CA ARG A 399 -41.12 -1.61 -17.73
C ARG A 399 -40.84 -0.18 -17.26
N VAL A 400 -40.39 -0.02 -16.01
CA VAL A 400 -40.04 1.28 -15.43
C VAL A 400 -38.71 1.77 -16.01
N LEU A 401 -37.76 0.87 -16.20
CA LEU A 401 -36.45 1.16 -16.79
C LEU A 401 -36.57 1.55 -18.28
N SER A 402 -37.32 0.82 -19.10
CA SER A 402 -37.57 1.17 -20.51
C SER A 402 -38.26 2.54 -20.63
N ARG A 403 -39.19 2.85 -19.73
CA ARG A 403 -39.82 4.18 -19.66
C ARG A 403 -38.82 5.27 -19.26
N ALA A 404 -37.87 4.96 -18.39
CA ALA A 404 -36.78 5.86 -18.01
C ALA A 404 -35.85 6.11 -19.21
N LEU A 405 -35.43 5.06 -19.92
CA LEU A 405 -34.56 5.16 -21.09
C LEU A 405 -35.23 5.94 -22.22
N SER A 406 -36.53 5.72 -22.48
CA SER A 406 -37.31 6.56 -23.42
C SER A 406 -37.36 8.03 -22.98
N SER A 407 -37.43 8.28 -21.67
CA SER A 407 -37.37 9.63 -21.11
C SER A 407 -35.97 10.26 -21.28
N VAL A 408 -34.90 9.49 -21.07
CA VAL A 408 -33.52 9.92 -21.31
C VAL A 408 -33.30 10.20 -22.80
N ALA A 409 -33.74 9.33 -23.69
CA ALA A 409 -33.70 9.55 -25.14
C ALA A 409 -34.42 10.86 -25.54
N THR A 410 -35.53 11.18 -24.87
CA THR A 410 -36.24 12.46 -25.07
C THR A 410 -35.40 13.65 -24.58
N LEU A 411 -34.69 13.52 -23.45
CA LEU A 411 -33.80 14.56 -22.93
C LEU A 411 -32.61 14.79 -23.88
N LEU A 412 -31.96 13.71 -24.35
CA LEU A 412 -30.82 13.77 -25.26
C LEU A 412 -31.13 14.46 -26.59
N ARG A 413 -32.39 14.49 -27.03
CA ARG A 413 -32.79 15.27 -28.23
C ARG A 413 -32.61 16.78 -28.06
N LEU A 414 -32.60 17.27 -26.82
CA LEU A 414 -32.54 18.70 -26.50
C LEU A 414 -31.32 19.06 -25.65
N TRP A 415 -30.72 18.09 -24.97
CA TRP A 415 -29.53 18.25 -24.14
C TRP A 415 -28.30 17.74 -24.89
N ARG A 416 -27.17 18.42 -24.73
CA ARG A 416 -25.87 17.99 -25.25
C ARG A 416 -25.15 17.19 -24.18
N VAL A 417 -25.18 15.86 -24.32
CA VAL A 417 -24.52 14.93 -23.39
C VAL A 417 -23.46 14.14 -24.13
N GLN A 418 -22.22 14.15 -23.65
CA GLN A 418 -21.12 13.43 -24.29
C GLN A 418 -21.08 11.95 -23.87
N CYS A 419 -21.36 11.66 -22.60
CA CYS A 419 -21.32 10.31 -22.04
C CYS A 419 -22.60 10.01 -21.25
N LEU A 420 -23.22 8.87 -21.51
CA LEU A 420 -24.32 8.33 -20.72
C LEU A 420 -23.86 7.03 -20.05
N ASP A 421 -23.77 7.08 -18.73
CA ASP A 421 -23.35 5.96 -17.88
C ASP A 421 -24.56 5.21 -17.31
N LEU A 422 -24.68 3.95 -17.71
CA LEU A 422 -25.74 3.01 -17.31
C LEU A 422 -25.16 1.72 -16.71
N THR A 423 -23.88 1.71 -16.33
CA THR A 423 -23.16 0.53 -15.81
C THR A 423 -23.87 -0.12 -14.60
N ASN A 424 -24.51 0.69 -13.76
CA ASN A 424 -25.23 0.22 -12.57
C ASN A 424 -26.55 -0.53 -12.87
N PHE A 425 -27.01 -0.63 -14.12
CA PHE A 425 -28.29 -1.24 -14.45
C PHE A 425 -28.12 -2.46 -15.36
N GLN A 426 -28.77 -3.57 -15.03
CA GLN A 426 -28.97 -4.66 -15.99
C GLN A 426 -30.15 -4.29 -16.89
N ILE A 427 -29.88 -4.01 -18.17
CA ILE A 427 -30.88 -3.55 -19.14
C ILE A 427 -30.97 -4.59 -20.25
N GLN A 428 -32.20 -4.92 -20.66
CA GLN A 428 -32.39 -5.74 -21.85
C GLN A 428 -31.94 -5.00 -23.10
N GLY A 429 -31.16 -5.65 -23.97
CA GLY A 429 -30.57 -5.03 -25.17
C GLY A 429 -31.57 -4.25 -26.03
N HIS A 430 -32.76 -4.81 -26.28
CA HIS A 430 -33.79 -4.17 -27.11
C HIS A 430 -34.26 -2.80 -26.56
N SER A 431 -34.20 -2.58 -25.24
CA SER A 431 -34.59 -1.30 -24.63
C SER A 431 -33.60 -0.17 -24.93
N LEU A 432 -32.37 -0.49 -25.37
CA LEU A 432 -31.31 0.49 -25.68
C LEU A 432 -31.33 0.95 -27.14
N ILE A 433 -32.08 0.29 -28.04
CA ILE A 433 -32.17 0.67 -29.47
C ILE A 433 -32.55 2.15 -29.61
N THR A 434 -33.46 2.64 -28.77
CA THR A 434 -33.90 4.05 -28.79
C THR A 434 -32.78 5.05 -28.47
N LEU A 435 -31.74 4.64 -27.72
CA LEU A 435 -30.56 5.44 -27.44
C LEU A 435 -29.52 5.33 -28.56
N LEU A 436 -29.39 4.16 -29.20
CA LEU A 436 -28.51 3.97 -30.36
C LEU A 436 -28.92 4.85 -31.54
N CYS A 437 -30.22 4.96 -31.82
CA CYS A 437 -30.74 5.82 -32.89
C CYS A 437 -30.59 7.34 -32.62
N HIS A 438 -29.92 7.75 -31.54
CA HIS A 438 -29.65 9.16 -31.25
C HIS A 438 -28.56 9.71 -32.17
N GLN A 439 -28.92 10.74 -32.95
CA GLN A 439 -28.08 11.32 -34.01
C GLN A 439 -26.91 12.20 -33.50
N GLY A 440 -26.87 12.58 -32.21
CA GLY A 440 -25.78 13.40 -31.65
C GLY A 440 -24.58 12.58 -31.16
N PRO A 441 -23.39 13.19 -30.99
CA PRO A 441 -22.22 12.52 -30.42
C PRO A 441 -22.53 12.10 -28.98
N LEU A 442 -22.50 10.79 -28.72
CA LEU A 442 -22.84 10.20 -27.44
C LEU A 442 -22.00 8.94 -27.25
N SER A 443 -21.38 8.78 -26.08
CA SER A 443 -20.76 7.55 -25.64
C SER A 443 -21.66 6.86 -24.63
N LEU A 444 -21.87 5.54 -24.78
CA LEU A 444 -22.65 4.70 -23.88
C LEU A 444 -21.72 3.81 -23.07
N ARG A 445 -21.76 3.94 -21.74
CA ARG A 445 -21.10 3.01 -20.83
C ARG A 445 -22.11 2.03 -20.26
N LEU A 446 -21.89 0.75 -20.54
CA LEU A 446 -22.77 -0.35 -20.18
C LEU A 446 -21.98 -1.38 -19.34
N ASN A 447 -22.68 -2.17 -18.52
CA ASN A 447 -22.05 -3.35 -17.92
C ASN A 447 -21.90 -4.48 -18.95
N SER A 448 -21.07 -5.47 -18.61
CA SER A 448 -20.75 -6.60 -19.50
C SER A 448 -21.97 -7.35 -20.00
N ASP A 449 -22.95 -7.63 -19.12
CA ASP A 449 -24.11 -8.45 -19.45
C ASP A 449 -25.07 -7.71 -20.38
N THR A 450 -25.28 -6.41 -20.14
CA THR A 450 -26.09 -5.54 -20.99
C THR A 450 -25.43 -5.34 -22.35
N LEU A 451 -24.11 -5.16 -22.39
CA LEU A 451 -23.37 -5.01 -23.65
C LEU A 451 -23.43 -6.31 -24.47
N GLN A 452 -23.31 -7.47 -23.83
CA GLN A 452 -23.48 -8.77 -24.47
C GLN A 452 -24.88 -8.91 -25.09
N GLN A 453 -25.93 -8.63 -24.31
CA GLN A 453 -27.32 -8.71 -24.80
C GLN A 453 -27.59 -7.74 -25.95
N LEU A 454 -27.09 -6.50 -25.85
CA LEU A 454 -27.22 -5.51 -26.91
C LEU A 454 -26.53 -5.95 -28.19
N THR A 455 -25.34 -6.56 -28.07
CA THR A 455 -24.60 -7.06 -29.25
C THR A 455 -25.39 -8.15 -29.99
N VAL A 456 -26.04 -9.06 -29.26
CA VAL A 456 -26.91 -10.09 -29.86
C VAL A 456 -28.11 -9.45 -30.57
N VAL A 457 -28.76 -8.47 -29.95
CA VAL A 457 -29.91 -7.78 -30.57
C VAL A 457 -29.51 -7.02 -31.84
N VAL A 458 -28.36 -6.36 -31.84
CA VAL A 458 -27.83 -5.66 -33.03
C VAL A 458 -27.50 -6.66 -34.14
N TYR A 459 -26.92 -7.81 -33.79
CA TYR A 459 -26.66 -8.89 -34.73
C TYR A 459 -27.95 -9.47 -35.32
N GLU A 460 -28.95 -9.79 -34.51
CA GLU A 460 -30.24 -10.33 -34.96
C GLU A 460 -30.98 -9.36 -35.90
N ALA A 461 -30.81 -8.04 -35.70
CA ALA A 461 -31.41 -7.03 -36.56
C ALA A 461 -30.82 -6.99 -37.98
N GLN A 462 -29.56 -7.43 -38.16
CA GLN A 462 -28.82 -7.39 -39.43
C GLN A 462 -28.86 -6.03 -40.15
N ASP A 463 -29.01 -4.94 -39.39
CA ASP A 463 -29.13 -3.57 -39.91
C ASP A 463 -27.77 -2.86 -39.88
N LYS A 464 -27.36 -2.31 -41.02
CA LYS A 464 -26.04 -1.68 -41.19
C LYS A 464 -25.92 -0.38 -40.38
N ASP A 465 -26.94 0.45 -40.42
CA ASP A 465 -26.92 1.75 -39.74
C ASP A 465 -26.94 1.55 -38.23
N LEU A 466 -27.76 0.61 -37.73
CA LEU A 466 -27.81 0.24 -36.32
C LEU A 466 -26.48 -0.32 -35.82
N THR A 467 -25.81 -1.16 -36.63
CA THR A 467 -24.50 -1.73 -36.30
C THR A 467 -23.43 -0.64 -36.20
N GLN A 468 -23.42 0.29 -37.16
CA GLN A 468 -22.51 1.43 -37.14
C GLN A 468 -22.75 2.31 -35.91
N TRP A 469 -24.01 2.70 -35.65
CA TRP A 469 -24.34 3.50 -34.47
C TRP A 469 -23.96 2.79 -33.18
N PHE A 470 -24.22 1.49 -33.06
CA PHE A 470 -23.83 0.69 -31.91
C PHE A 470 -22.33 0.84 -31.61
N LEU A 471 -21.47 0.56 -32.60
CA LEU A 471 -20.02 0.59 -32.42
C LEU A 471 -19.49 2.01 -32.15
N GLU A 472 -20.05 3.03 -32.81
CA GLU A 472 -19.71 4.43 -32.53
C GLU A 472 -20.08 4.84 -31.09
N LYS A 473 -21.25 4.44 -30.59
CA LYS A 473 -21.71 4.80 -29.25
C LYS A 473 -20.93 4.06 -28.15
N VAL A 474 -20.56 2.80 -28.35
CA VAL A 474 -19.80 2.04 -27.33
C VAL A 474 -18.28 2.21 -27.47
N GLY A 475 -17.81 2.91 -28.50
CA GLY A 475 -16.39 3.13 -28.77
C GLY A 475 -15.65 1.89 -29.29
N GLY A 476 -16.38 0.90 -29.81
CA GLY A 476 -15.83 -0.33 -30.36
C GLY A 476 -15.22 -1.32 -29.36
N ASP A 477 -15.24 -1.05 -28.05
CA ASP A 477 -14.72 -1.97 -27.04
C ASP A 477 -15.74 -3.06 -26.67
N LEU A 478 -15.51 -4.26 -27.17
CA LEU A 478 -16.30 -5.47 -26.93
C LEU A 478 -15.49 -6.53 -26.16
N THR A 479 -14.43 -6.14 -25.45
CA THR A 479 -13.55 -7.09 -24.70
C THR A 479 -14.27 -7.83 -23.57
N SER A 480 -15.37 -7.28 -23.06
CA SER A 480 -16.21 -7.93 -22.06
C SER A 480 -17.19 -8.96 -22.65
N CYS A 481 -17.43 -8.92 -23.97
CA CYS A 481 -18.38 -9.78 -24.66
C CYS A 481 -17.77 -11.14 -25.04
N ARG A 482 -18.63 -12.15 -25.08
CA ARG A 482 -18.40 -13.46 -25.69
C ARG A 482 -19.14 -13.48 -27.03
N LEU A 483 -18.40 -13.28 -28.11
CA LEU A 483 -18.91 -13.21 -29.46
C LEU A 483 -18.60 -14.51 -30.20
N ASP A 484 -19.63 -15.09 -30.79
CA ASP A 484 -19.46 -16.14 -31.80
C ASP A 484 -18.88 -15.54 -33.09
N TRP A 485 -18.26 -16.38 -33.91
CA TRP A 485 -17.61 -15.92 -35.14
C TRP A 485 -18.57 -15.20 -36.09
N GLU A 486 -19.78 -15.73 -36.29
CA GLU A 486 -20.78 -15.14 -37.18
C GLU A 486 -21.17 -13.72 -36.75
N VAL A 487 -21.28 -13.50 -35.43
CA VAL A 487 -21.56 -12.20 -34.84
C VAL A 487 -20.43 -11.22 -35.13
N LEU A 488 -19.17 -11.64 -34.86
CA LEU A 488 -18.00 -10.80 -35.11
C LEU A 488 -17.86 -10.45 -36.60
N LEU A 489 -18.06 -11.44 -37.49
CA LEU A 489 -17.97 -11.23 -38.93
C LEU A 489 -19.04 -10.25 -39.43
N SER A 490 -20.30 -10.40 -38.98
CA SER A 490 -21.38 -9.47 -39.31
C SER A 490 -21.06 -8.04 -38.85
N LEU A 491 -20.56 -7.86 -37.63
CA LEU A 491 -20.15 -6.55 -37.12
C LEU A 491 -19.02 -5.91 -37.94
N LEU A 492 -18.04 -6.72 -38.38
CA LEU A 492 -16.93 -6.25 -39.22
C LEU A 492 -17.35 -5.93 -40.65
N GLN A 493 -18.29 -6.68 -41.22
CA GLN A 493 -18.82 -6.44 -42.56
C GLN A 493 -19.70 -5.19 -42.62
N HIS A 494 -20.45 -4.92 -41.55
CA HIS A 494 -21.43 -3.84 -41.50
C HIS A 494 -20.91 -2.53 -40.88
N SER A 495 -19.63 -2.47 -40.51
CA SER A 495 -19.04 -1.24 -39.95
C SER A 495 -17.62 -0.97 -40.45
N THR A 496 -17.22 0.31 -40.36
CA THR A 496 -15.85 0.78 -40.60
C THR A 496 -15.10 1.13 -39.32
N HIS A 497 -15.76 1.01 -38.17
CA HIS A 497 -15.20 1.36 -36.86
C HIS A 497 -14.18 0.31 -36.39
N ASN A 498 -13.20 0.72 -35.59
CA ASN A 498 -12.26 -0.23 -34.98
C ASN A 498 -12.97 -1.00 -33.86
N ILE A 499 -12.82 -2.32 -33.86
CA ILE A 499 -13.45 -3.23 -32.89
C ILE A 499 -12.35 -3.85 -32.03
N THR A 500 -12.47 -3.71 -30.72
CA THR A 500 -11.57 -4.34 -29.76
C THR A 500 -12.26 -5.53 -29.13
N VAL A 501 -11.69 -6.72 -29.28
CA VAL A 501 -12.27 -7.98 -28.79
C VAL A 501 -11.23 -8.82 -28.04
N ASP A 502 -11.66 -9.45 -26.96
CA ASP A 502 -10.84 -10.44 -26.27
C ASP A 502 -11.04 -11.82 -26.92
N LEU A 503 -10.16 -12.14 -27.86
CA LEU A 503 -10.20 -13.42 -28.57
C LEU A 503 -9.92 -14.65 -27.69
N ARG A 504 -9.54 -14.50 -26.42
CA ARG A 504 -9.46 -15.65 -25.51
C ARG A 504 -10.85 -16.12 -25.09
N LYS A 505 -11.82 -15.20 -25.02
CA LYS A 505 -13.21 -15.49 -24.65
C LYS A 505 -14.05 -15.97 -25.82
N ASN A 506 -13.64 -15.61 -27.04
CA ASN A 506 -14.31 -15.97 -28.28
C ASN A 506 -13.65 -17.23 -28.83
N ARG A 507 -14.37 -18.36 -28.88
CA ARG A 507 -13.86 -19.62 -29.43
C ARG A 507 -13.72 -19.53 -30.95
N LEU A 508 -12.83 -18.67 -31.44
CA LEU A 508 -12.53 -18.59 -32.85
C LEU A 508 -11.82 -19.87 -33.27
N LEU A 509 -12.44 -20.61 -34.19
CA LEU A 509 -11.83 -21.79 -34.81
C LEU A 509 -10.80 -21.32 -35.83
N GLU A 510 -9.68 -22.04 -35.95
CA GLU A 510 -8.58 -21.74 -36.89
C GLU A 510 -9.06 -21.64 -38.35
N LYS A 511 -10.18 -22.27 -38.68
CA LYS A 511 -10.83 -22.23 -40.00
C LYS A 511 -11.28 -20.84 -40.44
N ASN A 512 -11.43 -19.90 -39.51
CA ASN A 512 -12.02 -18.58 -39.77
C ASN A 512 -10.95 -17.47 -39.97
N ILE A 513 -9.66 -17.84 -39.94
CA ILE A 513 -8.56 -16.88 -40.05
C ILE A 513 -8.56 -16.21 -41.42
N SER A 514 -8.78 -16.97 -42.50
CA SER A 514 -8.82 -16.46 -43.88
C SER A 514 -9.80 -15.31 -44.04
N ASP A 515 -10.95 -15.41 -43.38
CA ASP A 515 -12.04 -14.44 -43.45
C ASP A 515 -11.79 -13.22 -42.56
N LEU A 516 -10.93 -13.34 -41.54
CA LEU A 516 -10.54 -12.22 -40.66
C LEU A 516 -9.36 -11.41 -41.22
N LEU A 517 -8.48 -12.02 -42.03
CA LEU A 517 -7.26 -11.38 -42.57
C LEU A 517 -7.53 -10.00 -43.18
N PRO A 518 -8.58 -9.79 -44.01
CA PRO A 518 -8.87 -8.49 -44.62
C PRO A 518 -9.24 -7.40 -43.59
N PHE A 519 -9.60 -7.80 -42.38
CA PHE A 519 -10.11 -6.92 -41.34
C PHE A 519 -9.15 -6.73 -40.15
N LEU A 520 -7.96 -7.35 -40.18
CA LEU A 520 -6.98 -7.29 -39.09
C LEU A 520 -6.63 -5.86 -38.69
N GLY A 521 -6.51 -4.93 -39.64
CA GLY A 521 -6.23 -3.52 -39.34
C GLY A 521 -7.31 -2.80 -38.51
N ARG A 522 -8.49 -3.42 -38.34
CA ARG A 522 -9.65 -2.89 -37.60
C ARG A 522 -9.97 -3.67 -36.34
N VAL A 523 -9.23 -4.76 -36.07
CA VAL A 523 -9.43 -5.62 -34.90
C VAL A 523 -8.22 -5.50 -34.00
N THR A 524 -8.39 -5.50 -32.67
CA THR A 524 -7.24 -5.67 -31.76
C THR A 524 -7.16 -7.11 -31.26
N LEU A 525 -6.02 -7.77 -31.49
CA LEU A 525 -5.80 -9.18 -31.18
C LEU A 525 -4.98 -9.34 -29.88
N LYS A 526 -5.54 -10.06 -28.90
CA LYS A 526 -4.86 -10.35 -27.61
C LYS A 526 -4.56 -11.84 -27.37
N SER A 527 -4.81 -12.72 -28.35
CA SER A 527 -4.67 -14.18 -28.21
C SER A 527 -3.40 -14.72 -28.87
N SER A 528 -2.59 -15.49 -28.13
CA SER A 528 -1.35 -16.09 -28.66
C SER A 528 -1.59 -17.22 -29.65
N SER A 529 -2.66 -18.01 -29.49
CA SER A 529 -3.02 -19.06 -30.46
C SER A 529 -3.40 -18.47 -31.81
N PHE A 530 -4.19 -17.39 -31.80
CA PHE A 530 -4.64 -16.74 -33.02
C PHE A 530 -3.47 -16.10 -33.78
N VAL A 531 -2.52 -15.47 -33.08
CA VAL A 531 -1.30 -14.92 -33.69
C VAL A 531 -0.48 -16.02 -34.36
N LYS A 532 -0.27 -17.18 -33.68
CA LYS A 532 0.44 -18.33 -34.24
C LYS A 532 -0.20 -18.82 -35.56
N SER A 533 -1.50 -19.06 -35.56
CA SER A 533 -2.18 -19.58 -36.75
C SER A 533 -2.28 -18.52 -37.87
N SER A 534 -2.33 -17.22 -37.51
CA SER A 534 -2.31 -16.10 -38.47
C SER A 534 -0.96 -15.98 -39.18
N ILE A 535 0.16 -16.03 -38.46
CA ILE A 535 1.49 -15.98 -39.10
C ILE A 535 1.70 -17.16 -40.04
N ARG A 536 1.20 -18.36 -39.67
CA ARG A 536 1.28 -19.55 -40.51
C ARG A 536 0.47 -19.39 -41.80
N HIS A 537 -0.77 -18.90 -41.71
CA HIS A 537 -1.58 -18.65 -42.90
C HIS A 537 -0.98 -17.56 -43.80
N ILE A 538 -0.47 -16.47 -43.23
CA ILE A 538 0.20 -15.40 -43.99
C ILE A 538 1.43 -15.94 -44.73
N TYR A 539 2.19 -16.83 -44.09
CA TYR A 539 3.31 -17.53 -44.71
C TYR A 539 2.86 -18.45 -45.86
N ASP A 540 1.81 -19.24 -45.66
CA ASP A 540 1.26 -20.14 -46.67
C ASP A 540 0.72 -19.36 -47.89
N SER A 541 0.08 -18.21 -47.66
CA SER A 541 -0.45 -17.34 -48.72
C SER A 541 0.59 -16.40 -49.35
N ARG A 542 1.79 -16.29 -48.76
CA ARG A 542 2.87 -15.35 -49.17
C ARG A 542 2.45 -13.89 -49.23
N ASP A 543 1.46 -13.49 -48.43
CA ASP A 543 0.91 -12.13 -48.42
C ASP A 543 1.66 -11.25 -47.43
N SER A 544 2.70 -10.56 -47.91
CA SER A 544 3.51 -9.66 -47.08
C SER A 544 2.75 -8.42 -46.60
N ASP A 545 1.72 -7.97 -47.32
CA ASP A 545 0.99 -6.73 -46.99
C ASP A 545 0.16 -6.92 -45.70
N CYS A 546 -0.34 -8.14 -45.49
CA CYS A 546 -1.05 -8.55 -44.29
C CYS A 546 -0.20 -8.51 -43.01
N VAL A 547 1.13 -8.60 -43.09
CA VAL A 547 2.04 -8.53 -41.92
C VAL A 547 1.89 -7.18 -41.21
N SER A 548 1.83 -6.07 -41.96
CA SER A 548 1.67 -4.74 -41.38
C SER A 548 0.33 -4.55 -40.66
N SER A 549 -0.73 -5.15 -41.20
CA SER A 549 -2.07 -5.13 -40.62
C SER A 549 -2.15 -5.98 -39.35
N LEU A 550 -1.51 -7.15 -39.35
CA LEU A 550 -1.38 -8.01 -38.17
C LEU A 550 -0.63 -7.27 -37.05
N LEU A 551 0.50 -6.63 -37.35
CA LEU A 551 1.28 -5.91 -36.33
C LEU A 551 0.54 -4.69 -35.77
N ARG A 552 -0.22 -3.95 -36.59
CA ARG A 552 -1.08 -2.86 -36.07
C ARG A 552 -2.18 -3.40 -35.15
N SER A 553 -2.73 -4.57 -35.46
CA SER A 553 -3.79 -5.22 -34.66
C SER A 553 -3.31 -5.67 -33.27
N SER A 554 -2.00 -5.89 -33.10
CA SER A 554 -1.42 -6.45 -31.88
C SER A 554 -0.47 -5.48 -31.16
N ASP A 555 -0.57 -4.17 -31.40
CA ASP A 555 0.36 -3.17 -30.84
C ASP A 555 1.85 -3.49 -31.11
N HIS A 556 2.12 -4.02 -32.31
CA HIS A 556 3.41 -4.51 -32.77
C HIS A 556 3.98 -5.68 -31.95
N TRP A 557 3.13 -6.41 -31.22
CA TRP A 557 3.51 -7.66 -30.55
C TRP A 557 3.26 -8.88 -31.43
N ILE A 558 4.28 -9.71 -31.59
CA ILE A 558 4.13 -11.12 -31.96
C ILE A 558 4.13 -11.92 -30.66
N ASN A 559 2.95 -12.20 -30.13
CA ASN A 559 2.79 -12.93 -28.87
C ASN A 559 2.56 -14.41 -29.13
N LEU A 560 3.56 -15.24 -28.88
CA LEU A 560 3.51 -16.70 -29.02
C LEU A 560 3.67 -17.42 -27.67
N ASN A 561 3.45 -16.70 -26.56
CA ASN A 561 3.56 -17.22 -25.20
C ASN A 561 2.77 -18.55 -25.01
N SER A 562 3.43 -19.51 -24.34
CA SER A 562 2.90 -20.82 -23.95
C SER A 562 2.47 -21.66 -25.16
N ARG A 563 3.34 -21.74 -26.18
CA ARG A 563 3.09 -22.48 -27.42
C ARG A 563 4.26 -23.40 -27.75
N GLU A 564 3.95 -24.49 -28.44
CA GLU A 564 4.95 -25.32 -29.10
C GLU A 564 5.02 -24.89 -30.56
N LEU A 565 6.20 -24.51 -31.05
CA LEU A 565 6.42 -24.16 -32.45
C LEU A 565 7.02 -25.37 -33.18
N ASP A 566 6.43 -25.73 -34.32
CA ASP A 566 7.07 -26.65 -35.26
C ASP A 566 8.00 -25.89 -36.22
N ARG A 567 8.67 -26.62 -37.12
CA ARG A 567 9.56 -26.04 -38.14
C ARG A 567 8.84 -25.05 -39.07
N VAL A 568 7.57 -25.30 -39.40
CA VAL A 568 6.77 -24.43 -40.27
C VAL A 568 6.42 -23.15 -39.54
N ASP A 569 6.04 -23.24 -38.27
CA ASP A 569 5.75 -22.10 -37.40
C ASP A 569 6.98 -21.18 -37.25
N CYS A 570 8.18 -21.76 -37.09
CA CYS A 570 9.43 -21.00 -37.04
C CYS A 570 9.72 -20.31 -38.38
N THR A 571 9.51 -21.01 -39.50
CA THR A 571 9.68 -20.41 -40.84
C THR A 571 8.69 -19.27 -41.08
N ALA A 572 7.44 -19.42 -40.61
CA ALA A 572 6.42 -18.40 -40.68
C ALA A 572 6.75 -17.18 -39.80
N LEU A 573 7.29 -17.41 -38.60
CA LEU A 573 7.81 -16.35 -37.74
C LEU A 573 8.95 -15.59 -38.45
N CYS A 574 9.91 -16.31 -39.05
CA CYS A 574 11.00 -15.70 -39.82
C CYS A 574 10.48 -14.86 -41.00
N PHE A 575 9.49 -15.36 -41.76
CA PHE A 575 8.86 -14.61 -42.84
C PHE A 575 8.17 -13.32 -42.33
N THR A 576 7.47 -13.42 -41.20
CA THR A 576 6.82 -12.27 -40.55
C THR A 576 7.86 -11.24 -40.11
N LEU A 577 8.94 -11.69 -39.49
CA LEU A 577 10.03 -10.82 -39.04
C LEU A 577 10.72 -10.12 -40.21
N GLN A 578 11.00 -10.82 -41.32
CA GLN A 578 11.61 -10.27 -42.53
C GLN A 578 10.84 -9.07 -43.10
N HIS A 579 9.51 -9.09 -43.02
CA HIS A 579 8.61 -8.04 -43.52
C HIS A 579 8.18 -7.05 -42.43
N SER A 580 8.91 -7.00 -41.31
CA SER A 580 8.59 -6.14 -40.17
C SER A 580 9.75 -5.23 -39.76
N HIS A 581 9.43 -4.23 -38.92
CA HIS A 581 10.40 -3.30 -38.35
C HIS A 581 10.01 -2.92 -36.91
N GLN A 582 10.98 -2.95 -35.98
CA GLN A 582 10.80 -2.63 -34.56
C GLN A 582 9.64 -3.36 -33.88
N VAL A 583 9.59 -4.68 -34.07
CA VAL A 583 8.55 -5.55 -33.51
C VAL A 583 8.94 -6.04 -32.12
N LYS A 584 7.94 -6.24 -31.26
CA LYS A 584 8.09 -6.86 -29.95
C LYS A 584 7.70 -8.33 -30.04
N VAL A 585 8.55 -9.24 -29.60
CA VAL A 585 8.32 -10.68 -29.71
C VAL A 585 8.27 -11.28 -28.31
N ASN A 586 7.18 -11.97 -28.00
CA ASN A 586 7.00 -12.69 -26.74
C ASN A 586 6.99 -14.19 -26.99
N LEU A 587 8.07 -14.86 -26.55
CA LEU A 587 8.31 -16.30 -26.58
C LEU A 587 8.41 -16.89 -25.17
N LEU A 588 7.84 -16.24 -24.15
CA LEU A 588 7.84 -16.80 -22.79
C LEU A 588 7.14 -18.17 -22.78
N TRP A 589 7.78 -19.17 -22.18
CA TRP A 589 7.30 -20.55 -22.10
C TRP A 589 6.97 -21.17 -23.46
N THR A 590 7.72 -20.77 -24.50
CA THR A 590 7.51 -21.25 -25.86
C THR A 590 8.56 -22.31 -26.19
N SER A 591 8.13 -23.50 -26.63
CA SER A 591 9.07 -24.51 -27.10
C SER A 591 9.46 -24.21 -28.55
N VAL A 592 10.75 -24.04 -28.79
CA VAL A 592 11.33 -23.80 -30.11
C VAL A 592 12.28 -24.96 -30.41
N PRO A 593 12.19 -25.61 -31.58
CA PRO A 593 13.10 -26.67 -31.95
C PRO A 593 14.56 -26.16 -31.99
N PRO A 594 15.55 -26.88 -31.44
CA PRO A 594 16.92 -26.37 -31.29
C PRO A 594 17.58 -25.89 -32.58
N GLY A 595 17.28 -26.52 -33.72
CA GLY A 595 17.83 -26.14 -35.03
C GLY A 595 17.19 -24.90 -35.66
N GLU A 596 16.01 -24.46 -35.18
CA GLU A 596 15.30 -23.33 -35.77
C GLU A 596 15.71 -21.98 -35.16
N ILE A 597 16.32 -21.98 -33.97
CA ILE A 597 16.85 -20.78 -33.30
C ILE A 597 17.89 -20.09 -34.19
N GLU A 598 18.74 -20.86 -34.87
CA GLU A 598 19.74 -20.35 -35.83
C GLU A 598 19.12 -19.54 -36.97
N SER A 599 17.88 -19.86 -37.37
CA SER A 599 17.15 -19.13 -38.40
C SER A 599 16.55 -17.81 -37.92
N ILE A 600 16.23 -17.71 -36.63
CA ILE A 600 15.61 -16.54 -36.00
C ILE A 600 16.67 -15.49 -35.64
N LEU A 601 17.85 -15.92 -35.18
CA LEU A 601 18.94 -15.05 -34.72
C LEU A 601 19.30 -13.88 -35.68
N PRO A 602 19.43 -14.09 -37.01
CA PRO A 602 19.76 -13.00 -37.93
C PRO A 602 18.67 -11.95 -38.10
N LEU A 603 17.43 -12.25 -37.68
CA LEU A 603 16.26 -11.36 -37.82
C LEU A 603 15.98 -10.56 -36.54
N LEU A 604 16.79 -10.75 -35.49
CA LEU A 604 16.67 -9.98 -34.25
C LEU A 604 17.03 -8.50 -34.42
N ASP A 605 17.68 -8.11 -35.52
CA ASP A 605 17.92 -6.70 -35.87
C ASP A 605 16.62 -5.89 -36.02
N ARG A 606 15.52 -6.58 -36.36
CA ARG A 606 14.16 -6.02 -36.51
C ARG A 606 13.34 -6.08 -35.23
N VAL A 607 13.84 -6.74 -34.19
CA VAL A 607 13.14 -6.94 -32.92
C VAL A 607 13.58 -5.86 -31.92
N SER A 608 12.64 -5.00 -31.51
CA SER A 608 12.92 -3.98 -30.50
C SER A 608 12.89 -4.53 -29.07
N GLN A 609 12.08 -5.56 -28.83
CA GLN A 609 11.92 -6.18 -27.51
C GLN A 609 11.70 -7.69 -27.68
N LEU A 610 12.54 -8.49 -27.03
CA LEU A 610 12.41 -9.93 -26.95
C LEU A 610 12.08 -10.33 -25.52
N SER A 611 11.07 -11.19 -25.33
CA SER A 611 10.74 -11.80 -24.04
C SER A 611 10.85 -13.31 -24.18
N VAL A 612 11.75 -13.93 -23.43
CA VAL A 612 12.06 -15.36 -23.44
C VAL A 612 12.20 -15.86 -22.01
N ASP A 613 11.88 -17.12 -21.76
CA ASP A 613 12.17 -17.75 -20.47
C ASP A 613 13.64 -18.17 -20.36
N ARG A 614 14.07 -18.56 -19.16
CA ARG A 614 15.46 -18.91 -18.84
C ARG A 614 16.02 -20.06 -19.69
N MET A 615 15.20 -21.04 -20.08
CA MET A 615 15.66 -22.19 -20.87
C MET A 615 15.87 -21.76 -22.33
N LEU A 616 14.89 -21.05 -22.89
CA LEU A 616 15.01 -20.54 -24.24
C LEU A 616 16.15 -19.51 -24.35
N LEU A 617 16.33 -18.64 -23.35
CA LEU A 617 17.46 -17.71 -23.28
C LEU A 617 18.81 -18.44 -23.35
N LEU A 618 18.98 -19.53 -22.59
CA LEU A 618 20.20 -20.34 -22.67
C LEU A 618 20.41 -20.94 -24.06
N SER A 619 19.35 -21.43 -24.72
CA SER A 619 19.45 -21.94 -26.09
C SER A 619 19.84 -20.85 -27.08
N PHE A 620 19.28 -19.64 -26.97
CA PHE A 620 19.67 -18.49 -27.79
C PHE A 620 21.16 -18.13 -27.59
N LEU A 621 21.64 -18.11 -26.34
CA LEU A 621 23.04 -17.83 -26.01
C LEU A 621 23.98 -18.91 -26.57
N GLN A 622 23.63 -20.19 -26.43
CA GLN A 622 24.40 -21.31 -26.98
C GLN A 622 24.46 -21.26 -28.51
N CYS A 623 23.33 -21.06 -29.18
CA CYS A 623 23.29 -20.92 -30.64
C CYS A 623 24.15 -19.74 -31.11
N CYS A 624 24.06 -18.58 -30.44
CA CYS A 624 24.94 -17.44 -30.72
C CYS A 624 26.43 -17.81 -30.62
N ALA A 625 26.83 -18.56 -29.60
CA ALA A 625 28.22 -18.99 -29.40
C ALA A 625 28.68 -20.04 -30.43
N ILE A 626 27.81 -20.98 -30.82
CA ILE A 626 28.12 -22.07 -31.77
C ILE A 626 28.24 -21.55 -33.21
N SER A 627 27.34 -20.65 -33.64
CA SER A 627 27.35 -20.08 -35.00
C SER A 627 28.68 -19.38 -35.34
N GLN A 628 29.49 -19.05 -34.33
CA GLN A 628 30.78 -18.38 -34.49
C GLN A 628 31.95 -19.35 -34.58
N ILE A 629 31.90 -20.45 -33.83
CA ILE A 629 32.95 -21.48 -33.88
C ILE A 629 33.02 -22.10 -35.29
N GLN A 630 31.86 -22.22 -35.95
CA GLN A 630 31.77 -22.80 -37.29
C GLN A 630 32.08 -21.81 -38.44
N GLN A 631 32.11 -20.49 -38.19
CA GLN A 631 32.21 -19.48 -39.27
C GLN A 631 33.19 -18.36 -38.90
N GLY A 632 34.50 -18.63 -39.06
CA GLY A 632 35.61 -17.71 -38.79
C GLY A 632 35.79 -16.56 -39.79
N ALA A 633 34.73 -15.85 -40.19
CA ALA A 633 34.78 -14.73 -41.12
C ALA A 633 34.19 -13.42 -40.54
N PRO A 634 34.79 -12.24 -40.80
CA PRO A 634 34.38 -10.93 -40.25
C PRO A 634 33.12 -10.31 -40.89
N SER A 635 32.38 -11.06 -41.73
CA SER A 635 31.23 -10.57 -42.51
C SER A 635 29.89 -11.16 -42.07
N SER A 636 29.81 -11.80 -40.90
CA SER A 636 28.56 -12.31 -40.35
C SER A 636 27.78 -11.23 -39.58
N PRO A 637 26.44 -11.26 -39.61
CA PRO A 637 25.61 -10.33 -38.84
C PRO A 637 25.95 -10.41 -37.34
N PRO A 638 26.03 -9.28 -36.60
CA PRO A 638 26.33 -9.28 -35.17
C PRO A 638 25.12 -9.75 -34.35
N THR A 639 24.76 -11.04 -34.49
CA THR A 639 23.60 -11.67 -33.85
C THR A 639 23.63 -11.55 -32.33
N ALA A 640 24.83 -11.63 -31.72
CA ALA A 640 25.04 -11.39 -30.29
C ALA A 640 24.65 -9.95 -29.86
N VAL A 641 24.99 -8.94 -30.68
CA VAL A 641 24.66 -7.53 -30.40
C VAL A 641 23.15 -7.32 -30.53
N TRP A 642 22.51 -7.92 -31.53
CA TRP A 642 21.07 -7.83 -31.72
C TRP A 642 20.29 -8.56 -30.64
N LEU A 643 20.75 -9.74 -30.21
CA LEU A 643 20.17 -10.46 -29.08
C LEU A 643 20.20 -9.58 -27.82
N LEU A 644 21.37 -9.04 -27.46
CA LEU A 644 21.51 -8.17 -26.29
C LEU A 644 20.65 -6.90 -26.40
N ARG A 645 20.61 -6.26 -27.57
CA ARG A 645 19.77 -5.07 -27.80
C ARG A 645 18.29 -5.39 -27.65
N SER A 646 17.82 -6.50 -28.22
CA SER A 646 16.42 -6.94 -28.13
C SER A 646 16.01 -7.31 -26.70
N LEU A 647 16.96 -7.78 -25.88
CA LEU A 647 16.78 -8.04 -24.45
C LEU A 647 17.01 -6.80 -23.57
N HIS A 648 17.20 -5.61 -24.16
CA HIS A 648 17.54 -4.38 -23.44
C HIS A 648 18.75 -4.52 -22.51
N TYR A 649 19.75 -5.29 -22.95
CA TYR A 649 20.99 -5.58 -22.20
C TYR A 649 20.72 -6.23 -20.83
N ARG A 650 19.61 -6.94 -20.67
CA ARG A 650 19.25 -7.68 -19.45
C ARG A 650 19.16 -9.17 -19.73
N LEU A 651 20.13 -9.92 -19.21
CA LEU A 651 20.16 -11.37 -19.22
C LEU A 651 19.58 -11.89 -17.90
N ASP A 652 18.28 -12.16 -17.90
CA ASP A 652 17.56 -12.63 -16.72
C ASP A 652 17.37 -14.15 -16.76
N LEU A 653 18.14 -14.87 -15.93
CA LEU A 653 18.05 -16.32 -15.75
C LEU A 653 17.33 -16.70 -14.44
N SER A 654 16.76 -15.71 -13.74
CA SER A 654 16.00 -15.93 -12.49
C SER A 654 14.57 -16.41 -12.75
N CYS A 655 13.89 -16.87 -11.71
CA CYS A 655 12.50 -17.32 -11.77
C CYS A 655 11.52 -16.13 -11.71
N SER A 656 11.56 -15.19 -12.67
CA SER A 656 10.73 -13.98 -12.63
C SER A 656 9.30 -14.13 -13.19
N SER A 657 8.91 -15.34 -13.60
CA SER A 657 7.54 -15.58 -14.07
C SER A 657 7.10 -17.02 -13.77
N SER A 658 6.47 -17.21 -12.61
CA SER A 658 5.75 -18.44 -12.25
C SER A 658 4.26 -18.14 -12.29
N VAL A 659 3.60 -18.46 -13.41
CA VAL A 659 2.13 -18.45 -13.47
C VAL A 659 1.55 -19.84 -13.75
N ASP A 660 2.31 -20.82 -14.22
CA ASP A 660 1.84 -22.21 -14.20
C ASP A 660 3.00 -23.19 -14.30
N LEU A 661 3.31 -23.87 -13.19
CA LEU A 661 4.00 -25.16 -13.22
C LEU A 661 3.28 -26.08 -12.26
N SER A 662 2.87 -27.24 -12.77
CA SER A 662 2.37 -28.37 -12.00
C SER A 662 3.30 -28.69 -10.84
N ALA A 663 2.73 -29.16 -9.73
CA ALA A 663 3.36 -29.39 -8.42
C ALA A 663 4.60 -30.31 -8.39
N GLN A 664 5.11 -30.77 -9.53
CA GLN A 664 6.32 -31.60 -9.65
C GLN A 664 7.59 -30.83 -10.04
N ASP A 665 7.51 -29.61 -10.59
CA ASP A 665 8.69 -28.85 -11.04
C ASP A 665 9.05 -27.66 -10.12
N GLN A 666 8.38 -27.52 -8.98
CA GLN A 666 8.56 -26.40 -8.05
C GLN A 666 9.85 -26.43 -7.22
N GLU A 667 10.73 -27.42 -7.37
CA GLU A 667 11.86 -27.61 -6.44
C GLU A 667 13.27 -27.58 -7.03
N LYS A 668 13.46 -27.50 -8.36
CA LYS A 668 14.82 -27.52 -8.92
C LYS A 668 15.27 -26.14 -9.39
N ALA A 669 16.25 -25.58 -8.66
CA ALA A 669 17.04 -24.44 -9.12
C ALA A 669 17.67 -24.75 -10.50
N LEU A 670 17.84 -23.72 -11.34
CA LEU A 670 18.47 -23.91 -12.65
C LEU A 670 19.97 -24.13 -12.46
N CYS A 671 20.47 -25.34 -12.75
CA CYS A 671 21.90 -25.63 -12.72
C CYS A 671 22.58 -25.16 -14.02
N LEU A 672 23.47 -24.17 -13.95
CA LEU A 672 24.28 -23.72 -15.08
C LEU A 672 25.53 -24.60 -15.22
N THR A 673 25.70 -25.18 -16.40
CA THR A 673 26.87 -25.97 -16.77
C THR A 673 28.01 -25.09 -17.28
N THR A 674 29.21 -25.65 -17.39
CA THR A 674 30.37 -24.93 -17.96
C THR A 674 30.09 -24.41 -19.37
N ASP A 675 29.33 -25.13 -20.19
CA ASP A 675 29.00 -24.70 -21.55
C ASP A 675 28.01 -23.52 -21.55
N HIS A 676 27.07 -23.47 -20.60
CA HIS A 676 26.18 -22.31 -20.41
C HIS A 676 26.98 -21.04 -20.07
N CYS A 677 27.89 -21.14 -19.09
CA CYS A 677 28.71 -20.01 -18.67
C CYS A 677 29.71 -19.59 -19.77
N ARG A 678 30.27 -20.54 -20.52
CA ARG A 678 31.11 -20.24 -21.70
C ARG A 678 30.34 -19.49 -22.78
N ALA A 679 29.10 -19.90 -23.08
CA ALA A 679 28.26 -19.22 -24.06
C ALA A 679 27.97 -17.76 -23.64
N ILE A 680 27.61 -17.54 -22.37
CA ILE A 680 27.43 -16.19 -21.80
C ILE A 680 28.71 -15.35 -21.97
N ASN A 681 29.86 -15.91 -21.61
CA ASN A 681 31.17 -15.26 -21.72
C ASN A 681 31.48 -14.85 -23.17
N SER A 682 31.30 -15.77 -24.12
CA SER A 682 31.52 -15.52 -25.55
C SER A 682 30.64 -14.38 -26.09
N VAL A 683 29.33 -14.43 -25.85
CA VAL A 683 28.36 -13.42 -26.33
C VAL A 683 28.69 -12.02 -25.79
N LEU A 684 29.07 -11.93 -24.52
CA LEU A 684 29.37 -10.64 -23.89
C LEU A 684 30.70 -10.04 -24.37
N LYS A 685 31.75 -10.86 -24.53
CA LYS A 685 33.05 -10.40 -25.08
C LYS A 685 32.93 -9.85 -26.50
N GLN A 686 32.05 -10.41 -27.32
CA GLN A 686 31.86 -9.94 -28.69
C GLN A 686 31.26 -8.55 -28.76
N ASN A 687 30.36 -8.22 -27.83
CA ASN A 687 29.77 -6.89 -27.77
C ASN A 687 30.83 -5.81 -27.46
N GLN A 688 31.88 -6.15 -26.70
CA GLN A 688 32.98 -5.22 -26.39
C GLN A 688 33.73 -4.75 -27.65
N HIS A 689 33.86 -5.60 -28.66
CA HIS A 689 34.64 -5.28 -29.87
C HIS A 689 33.84 -4.51 -30.93
N SER A 690 32.50 -4.60 -30.92
CA SER A 690 31.63 -4.02 -31.95
C SER A 690 31.04 -2.65 -31.60
N THR A 691 30.99 -2.30 -30.33
CA THR A 691 30.42 -1.04 -29.83
C THR A 691 31.30 -0.51 -28.70
N GLN A 692 31.56 0.80 -28.67
CA GLN A 692 32.11 1.47 -27.49
C GLN A 692 31.09 1.38 -26.35
N LEU A 693 30.96 0.20 -25.74
CA LEU A 693 30.16 0.01 -24.54
C LEU A 693 30.84 0.77 -23.39
N VAL A 694 30.05 1.57 -22.70
CA VAL A 694 30.42 2.09 -21.39
C VAL A 694 30.42 0.91 -20.41
N GLN A 695 31.36 0.89 -19.46
CA GLN A 695 31.41 -0.12 -18.39
C GLN A 695 30.04 -0.25 -17.70
N ASN A 696 29.66 -1.46 -17.26
CA ASN A 696 28.44 -1.78 -16.49
C ASN A 696 27.08 -1.65 -17.22
N GLN A 697 27.02 -1.75 -18.55
CA GLN A 697 25.75 -1.61 -19.29
C GLN A 697 24.88 -2.89 -19.33
N VAL A 698 25.47 -4.09 -19.18
CA VAL A 698 24.73 -5.37 -19.26
C VAL A 698 24.40 -5.90 -17.87
N GLN A 699 23.12 -6.16 -17.59
CA GLN A 699 22.68 -6.79 -16.34
C GLN A 699 22.61 -8.31 -16.48
N LEU A 700 23.32 -9.04 -15.62
CA LEU A 700 23.29 -10.50 -15.53
C LEU A 700 22.65 -10.92 -14.20
N ILE A 701 21.47 -11.51 -14.26
CA ILE A 701 20.66 -11.83 -13.07
C ILE A 701 20.61 -13.35 -12.86
N LEU A 702 21.15 -13.80 -11.74
CA LEU A 702 21.36 -15.22 -11.36
C LEU A 702 20.79 -15.53 -9.96
N ARG A 703 19.65 -14.92 -9.57
CA ARG A 703 19.11 -15.01 -8.20
C ARG A 703 18.63 -16.40 -7.77
N ASP A 704 18.21 -17.25 -8.71
CA ASP A 704 17.68 -18.60 -8.46
C ASP A 704 18.43 -19.69 -9.25
N CYS A 705 19.74 -19.48 -9.46
CA CYS A 705 20.60 -20.39 -10.20
C CYS A 705 21.56 -21.13 -9.27
N GLU A 706 21.86 -22.38 -9.60
CA GLU A 706 22.99 -23.13 -9.07
C GLU A 706 24.08 -23.16 -10.14
N VAL A 707 25.33 -22.95 -9.77
CA VAL A 707 26.45 -22.93 -10.73
C VAL A 707 27.56 -23.80 -10.16
N GLU A 708 28.06 -24.74 -10.94
CA GLU A 708 29.21 -25.56 -10.53
C GLU A 708 30.49 -24.70 -10.51
N ASP A 709 31.42 -24.93 -9.58
CA ASP A 709 32.65 -24.13 -9.42
C ASP A 709 33.45 -23.98 -10.73
N ARG A 710 33.54 -25.06 -11.52
CA ARG A 710 34.18 -25.04 -12.84
C ARG A 710 33.46 -24.14 -13.85
N ALA A 711 32.14 -24.03 -13.78
CA ALA A 711 31.33 -23.17 -14.63
C ALA A 711 31.42 -21.71 -14.16
N LEU A 712 31.51 -21.49 -12.85
CA LEU A 712 31.66 -20.16 -12.26
C LEU A 712 32.97 -19.47 -12.70
N ARG A 713 34.06 -20.24 -12.84
CA ARG A 713 35.35 -19.76 -13.38
C ARG A 713 35.22 -19.14 -14.78
N GLU A 714 34.28 -19.60 -15.60
CA GLU A 714 34.04 -19.03 -16.95
C GLU A 714 33.40 -17.64 -16.90
N LEU A 715 32.79 -17.23 -15.77
CA LEU A 715 32.17 -15.91 -15.59
C LEU A 715 33.15 -14.86 -15.04
N LEU A 716 34.28 -15.25 -14.44
CA LEU A 716 35.26 -14.30 -13.90
C LEU A 716 35.77 -13.28 -14.95
N PRO A 717 36.08 -13.67 -16.20
CA PRO A 717 36.60 -12.73 -17.20
C PRO A 717 35.62 -11.64 -17.62
N ILE A 718 34.33 -11.79 -17.37
CA ILE A 718 33.28 -10.84 -17.78
C ILE A 718 32.80 -9.92 -16.64
N LEU A 719 33.29 -10.10 -15.42
CA LEU A 719 32.87 -9.27 -14.27
C LEU A 719 33.06 -7.76 -14.53
N HIS A 720 34.10 -7.38 -15.27
CA HIS A 720 34.39 -5.99 -15.60
C HIS A 720 33.41 -5.32 -16.60
N ILE A 721 32.47 -6.06 -17.19
CA ILE A 721 31.49 -5.54 -18.16
C ILE A 721 30.03 -5.75 -17.76
N VAL A 722 29.75 -6.52 -16.72
CA VAL A 722 28.39 -6.83 -16.29
C VAL A 722 28.07 -6.19 -14.95
N LYS A 723 26.81 -5.78 -14.79
CA LYS A 723 26.19 -5.62 -13.49
C LYS A 723 25.60 -6.98 -13.07
N LEU A 724 26.20 -7.63 -12.09
CA LEU A 724 25.84 -8.96 -11.61
C LEU A 724 24.81 -8.86 -10.48
N SER A 725 23.77 -9.71 -10.54
CA SER A 725 22.79 -9.88 -9.47
C SER A 725 22.67 -11.37 -9.11
N PRO A 726 23.62 -11.92 -8.33
CA PRO A 726 23.65 -13.33 -7.98
C PRO A 726 22.70 -13.66 -6.82
N SER A 727 22.45 -14.94 -6.59
CA SER A 727 21.90 -15.42 -5.32
C SER A 727 22.95 -15.27 -4.21
N LYS A 728 22.53 -15.19 -2.95
CA LYS A 728 23.47 -15.08 -1.82
C LYS A 728 24.39 -16.31 -1.72
N ALA A 729 23.88 -17.49 -2.08
CA ALA A 729 24.68 -18.72 -2.15
C ALA A 729 25.75 -18.66 -3.26
N LEU A 730 25.39 -18.17 -4.45
CA LEU A 730 26.36 -17.97 -5.54
C LEU A 730 27.37 -16.87 -5.22
N LEU A 731 26.95 -15.83 -4.50
CA LEU A 731 27.86 -14.79 -4.03
C LEU A 731 28.92 -15.36 -3.09
N LEU A 732 28.55 -16.24 -2.16
CA LEU A 732 29.52 -16.93 -1.29
C LEU A 732 30.49 -17.83 -2.08
N GLN A 733 29.99 -18.58 -3.06
CA GLN A 733 30.84 -19.39 -3.94
C GLN A 733 31.80 -18.52 -4.76
N LEU A 734 31.34 -17.37 -5.26
CA LEU A 734 32.19 -16.40 -5.98
C LEU A 734 33.27 -15.83 -5.07
N LEU A 735 32.94 -15.47 -3.83
CA LEU A 735 33.90 -14.94 -2.85
C LEU A 735 34.97 -15.99 -2.52
N ASP A 736 34.58 -17.25 -2.32
CA ASP A 736 35.53 -18.33 -2.04
C ASP A 736 36.44 -18.59 -3.25
N LEU A 737 35.86 -18.69 -4.45
CA LEU A 737 36.59 -18.95 -5.69
C LEU A 737 37.63 -17.87 -6.01
N VAL A 738 37.28 -16.59 -5.81
CA VAL A 738 38.21 -15.46 -6.01
C VAL A 738 39.31 -15.44 -4.94
N SER A 739 39.08 -16.06 -3.78
CA SER A 739 40.03 -16.09 -2.65
C SER A 739 40.95 -17.32 -2.64
N GLU A 740 40.60 -18.41 -3.32
CA GLU A 740 41.37 -19.66 -3.34
C GLU A 740 42.70 -19.58 -4.14
N GLY A 741 42.92 -18.56 -4.97
CA GLY A 741 44.12 -18.43 -5.80
C GLY A 741 44.91 -17.16 -5.54
N ILE A 742 45.98 -17.23 -4.75
CA ILE A 742 47.00 -16.19 -4.64
C ILE A 742 47.93 -16.27 -5.86
N GLU A 743 47.39 -16.01 -7.05
CA GLU A 743 48.15 -15.75 -8.27
C GLU A 743 47.79 -14.33 -8.77
N GLU A 744 48.77 -13.57 -9.28
CA GLU A 744 48.60 -12.17 -9.75
C GLU A 744 47.44 -11.95 -10.73
N GLY A 745 47.02 -13.00 -11.47
CA GLY A 745 45.89 -12.96 -12.39
C GLY A 745 44.51 -12.94 -11.73
N LEU A 746 44.35 -13.51 -10.53
CA LEU A 746 43.05 -13.60 -9.84
C LEU A 746 42.71 -12.34 -9.02
N LEU A 747 43.73 -11.61 -8.57
CA LEU A 747 43.58 -10.35 -7.82
C LEU A 747 42.78 -9.28 -8.59
N ARG A 748 42.89 -9.24 -9.91
CA ARG A 748 42.10 -8.32 -10.75
C ARG A 748 40.61 -8.65 -10.74
N HIS A 749 40.24 -9.92 -10.61
CA HIS A 749 38.83 -10.32 -10.54
C HIS A 749 38.17 -9.85 -9.25
N THR A 750 38.93 -9.75 -8.16
CA THR A 750 38.48 -9.17 -6.90
C THR A 750 38.04 -7.72 -7.03
N GLU A 751 38.82 -6.91 -7.76
CA GLU A 751 38.46 -5.51 -8.05
C GLU A 751 37.20 -5.44 -8.92
N PHE A 752 37.07 -6.34 -9.91
CA PHE A 752 35.92 -6.36 -10.81
C PHE A 752 34.65 -6.87 -10.15
N LEU A 753 34.73 -7.76 -9.15
CA LEU A 753 33.56 -8.31 -8.46
C LEU A 753 32.74 -7.20 -7.78
N CYS A 754 33.37 -6.33 -6.99
CA CYS A 754 32.66 -5.24 -6.30
C CYS A 754 32.04 -4.23 -7.27
N ARG A 755 32.73 -3.95 -8.40
CA ARG A 755 32.17 -3.11 -9.47
C ARG A 755 31.00 -3.77 -10.19
N ALA A 756 31.05 -5.08 -10.39
CA ALA A 756 29.96 -5.84 -10.99
C ALA A 756 28.72 -5.84 -10.10
N LEU A 757 28.89 -5.85 -8.78
CA LEU A 757 27.81 -5.75 -7.80
C LEU A 757 27.26 -4.32 -7.61
N ASP A 758 27.73 -3.35 -8.40
CA ASP A 758 27.34 -1.94 -8.32
C ASP A 758 27.60 -1.31 -6.93
N GLY A 759 28.62 -1.81 -6.23
CA GLY A 759 28.98 -1.33 -4.89
C GLY A 759 28.10 -1.88 -3.75
N GLU A 760 27.16 -2.78 -4.03
CA GLU A 760 26.27 -3.39 -3.02
C GLU A 760 26.60 -4.88 -2.82
N LEU A 761 27.09 -5.25 -1.64
CA LEU A 761 27.36 -6.65 -1.28
C LEU A 761 26.39 -7.06 -0.16
N ASP A 762 25.33 -7.79 -0.53
CA ASP A 762 24.31 -8.30 0.38
C ASP A 762 24.49 -9.80 0.65
N LEU A 763 24.88 -10.12 1.88
CA LEU A 763 24.93 -11.48 2.43
C LEU A 763 23.98 -11.63 3.63
N SER A 764 23.02 -10.73 3.80
CA SER A 764 22.06 -10.79 4.91
C SER A 764 21.35 -12.15 5.00
N GLU A 765 20.97 -12.57 6.20
CA GLU A 765 20.28 -13.85 6.46
C GLU A 765 21.06 -15.10 6.00
N THR A 766 22.35 -14.99 5.67
CA THR A 766 23.21 -16.14 5.36
C THR A 766 24.12 -16.49 6.53
N ARG A 767 24.27 -17.77 6.84
CA ARG A 767 25.21 -18.20 7.87
C ARG A 767 26.63 -18.11 7.33
N LEU A 768 27.43 -17.23 7.93
CA LEU A 768 28.82 -17.03 7.56
C LEU A 768 29.74 -17.74 8.57
N ASP A 769 30.70 -18.50 8.06
CA ASP A 769 31.74 -19.12 8.86
C ASP A 769 33.06 -18.32 8.80
N GLN A 770 34.06 -18.77 9.56
CA GLN A 770 35.36 -18.09 9.60
C GLN A 770 36.05 -18.04 8.23
N LYS A 771 35.85 -19.06 7.37
CA LYS A 771 36.43 -19.12 6.02
C LYS A 771 35.80 -18.02 5.16
N ALA A 772 34.48 -17.94 5.12
CA ALA A 772 33.74 -16.93 4.36
C ALA A 772 34.09 -15.50 4.80
N CYS A 773 34.23 -15.24 6.10
CA CYS A 773 34.70 -13.94 6.60
C CYS A 773 36.16 -13.65 6.20
N GLY A 774 37.02 -14.66 6.14
CA GLY A 774 38.39 -14.53 5.62
C GLY A 774 38.43 -14.19 4.13
N SER A 775 37.63 -14.89 3.31
CA SER A 775 37.48 -14.61 1.88
C SER A 775 36.93 -13.20 1.64
N LEU A 776 35.91 -12.78 2.40
CA LEU A 776 35.39 -11.42 2.34
C LEU A 776 36.44 -10.37 2.73
N ALA A 777 37.30 -10.64 3.72
CA ALA A 777 38.39 -9.74 4.10
C ALA A 777 39.38 -9.54 2.95
N LEU A 778 39.78 -10.63 2.27
CA LEU A 778 40.65 -10.57 1.09
C LEU A 778 40.03 -9.78 -0.06
N VAL A 779 38.71 -9.91 -0.25
CA VAL A 779 37.98 -9.13 -1.25
C VAL A 779 37.97 -7.64 -0.90
N LEU A 780 37.71 -7.29 0.35
CA LEU A 780 37.76 -5.90 0.82
C LEU A 780 39.18 -5.32 0.78
N GLU A 781 40.21 -6.13 0.99
CA GLU A 781 41.62 -5.69 0.92
C GLU A 781 41.98 -5.17 -0.48
N HIS A 782 41.53 -5.86 -1.53
CA HIS A 782 41.94 -5.58 -2.92
C HIS A 782 40.87 -4.89 -3.77
N SER A 783 39.66 -4.69 -3.24
CA SER A 783 38.61 -3.93 -3.95
C SER A 783 38.58 -2.46 -3.54
N GLU A 784 38.13 -1.63 -4.48
CA GLU A 784 37.76 -0.23 -4.27
C GLU A 784 36.35 -0.01 -4.85
N GLY A 785 35.54 0.83 -4.19
CA GLY A 785 34.20 1.19 -4.67
C GLY A 785 33.03 0.39 -4.09
N LEU A 786 33.22 -0.41 -3.04
CA LEU A 786 32.11 -0.99 -2.28
C LEU A 786 31.46 0.07 -1.38
N SER A 787 30.22 0.45 -1.68
CA SER A 787 29.47 1.44 -0.91
C SER A 787 28.70 0.81 0.23
N GLU A 788 28.05 -0.34 0.02
CA GLU A 788 27.18 -0.99 0.98
C GLU A 788 27.58 -2.44 1.21
N LEU A 789 27.71 -2.81 2.48
CA LEU A 789 27.99 -4.17 2.94
C LEU A 789 26.93 -4.56 3.96
N ASP A 790 26.02 -5.47 3.58
CA ASP A 790 24.97 -5.99 4.45
C ASP A 790 25.33 -7.41 4.92
N LEU A 791 25.58 -7.51 6.23
CA LEU A 791 25.90 -8.74 6.96
C LEU A 791 24.91 -8.94 8.12
N SER A 792 23.68 -8.45 7.97
CA SER A 792 22.64 -8.60 8.98
C SER A 792 22.14 -10.05 9.07
N HIS A 793 21.72 -10.51 10.24
CA HIS A 793 21.19 -11.87 10.45
C HIS A 793 22.14 -13.03 10.06
N CYS A 794 23.46 -12.82 10.16
CA CYS A 794 24.46 -13.78 9.70
C CYS A 794 25.04 -14.73 10.77
N GLN A 795 24.57 -14.63 12.03
CA GLN A 795 25.13 -15.37 13.19
C GLN A 795 26.61 -15.05 13.46
N LEU A 796 27.03 -13.81 13.15
CA LEU A 796 28.40 -13.36 13.36
C LEU A 796 28.70 -13.14 14.84
N THR A 797 29.93 -13.47 15.23
CA THR A 797 30.50 -13.20 16.56
C THR A 797 31.69 -12.27 16.42
N ASP A 798 32.21 -11.74 17.53
CA ASP A 798 33.40 -10.87 17.52
C ASP A 798 34.59 -11.50 16.80
N HIS A 799 34.76 -12.82 16.92
CA HIS A 799 35.82 -13.57 16.25
C HIS A 799 35.65 -13.60 14.72
N HIS A 800 34.42 -13.71 14.22
CA HIS A 800 34.12 -13.75 12.79
C HIS A 800 34.39 -12.41 12.09
N VAL A 801 34.06 -11.30 12.76
CA VAL A 801 34.22 -9.95 12.18
C VAL A 801 35.65 -9.42 12.32
N GLN A 802 36.45 -10.00 13.23
CA GLN A 802 37.83 -9.59 13.51
C GLN A 802 38.73 -9.39 12.27
N PRO A 803 38.71 -10.26 11.25
CA PRO A 803 39.50 -10.08 10.02
C PRO A 803 39.00 -8.95 9.11
N LEU A 804 37.70 -8.61 9.20
CA LEU A 804 37.09 -7.58 8.37
C LEU A 804 37.43 -6.18 8.85
N ILE A 805 37.64 -6.00 10.17
CA ILE A 805 37.83 -4.68 10.81
C ILE A 805 38.86 -3.84 10.06
N THR A 806 39.99 -4.40 9.66
CA THR A 806 41.07 -3.65 9.00
C THR A 806 40.66 -3.06 7.65
N HIS A 807 39.60 -3.56 7.02
CA HIS A 807 39.15 -3.17 5.67
C HIS A 807 37.76 -2.52 5.63
N LEU A 808 36.98 -2.58 6.73
CA LEU A 808 35.66 -1.93 6.83
C LEU A 808 35.69 -0.42 6.58
N HIS A 809 36.87 0.20 6.73
CA HIS A 809 37.11 1.61 6.45
C HIS A 809 36.82 2.00 4.98
N LYS A 810 36.71 1.03 4.06
CA LYS A 810 36.40 1.28 2.65
C LYS A 810 34.89 1.38 2.35
N VAL A 811 34.02 1.00 3.29
CA VAL A 811 32.56 0.90 3.09
C VAL A 811 31.86 2.18 3.57
N GLN A 812 30.79 2.61 2.91
CA GLN A 812 30.00 3.78 3.32
C GLN A 812 28.83 3.40 4.23
N VAL A 813 28.14 2.31 3.93
CA VAL A 813 27.00 1.75 4.67
C VAL A 813 27.34 0.33 5.10
N LEU A 814 27.42 0.11 6.41
CA LEU A 814 27.69 -1.21 6.99
C LEU A 814 26.51 -1.65 7.84
N ASP A 815 25.91 -2.79 7.49
CA ASP A 815 24.87 -3.43 8.31
C ASP A 815 25.41 -4.68 8.98
N LEU A 816 25.46 -4.65 10.31
CA LEU A 816 25.85 -5.77 11.17
C LEU A 816 24.72 -6.10 12.17
N SER A 817 23.49 -5.66 11.90
CA SER A 817 22.34 -5.87 12.78
C SER A 817 21.98 -7.35 12.94
N HIS A 818 21.31 -7.70 14.04
CA HIS A 818 20.84 -9.07 14.30
C HIS A 818 21.94 -10.16 14.29
N ASN A 819 23.09 -9.87 14.89
CA ASN A 819 24.20 -10.81 15.10
C ASN A 819 24.49 -11.00 16.61
N ASP A 820 25.55 -11.73 16.95
CA ASP A 820 26.02 -11.99 18.32
C ASP A 820 27.24 -11.12 18.70
N ILE A 821 27.29 -9.87 18.21
CA ILE A 821 28.40 -8.93 18.44
C ILE A 821 28.34 -8.36 19.87
N THR A 822 29.49 -8.25 20.54
CA THR A 822 29.63 -7.75 21.92
C THR A 822 30.30 -6.37 22.00
N ASP A 823 30.30 -5.78 23.20
CA ASP A 823 30.89 -4.46 23.47
C ASP A 823 32.37 -4.38 23.00
N ALA A 824 33.14 -5.47 23.15
CA ALA A 824 34.56 -5.53 22.80
C ALA A 824 34.84 -5.27 21.31
N LEU A 825 34.01 -5.81 20.41
CA LEU A 825 34.13 -5.51 18.98
C LEU A 825 33.60 -4.11 18.66
N THR A 826 32.52 -3.68 19.29
CA THR A 826 31.94 -2.37 19.02
C THR A 826 32.87 -1.21 19.40
N ASP A 827 33.69 -1.36 20.45
CA ASP A 827 34.75 -0.40 20.81
C ASP A 827 35.79 -0.25 19.70
N ARG A 828 36.14 -1.35 19.03
CA ARG A 828 37.08 -1.33 17.90
C ARG A 828 36.48 -0.69 16.65
N ILE A 829 35.20 -0.92 16.39
CA ILE A 829 34.46 -0.23 15.32
C ILE A 829 34.41 1.27 15.62
N LEU A 830 34.16 1.67 16.87
CA LEU A 830 34.16 3.08 17.30
C LEU A 830 35.52 3.75 17.06
N GLN A 831 36.62 3.06 17.36
CA GLN A 831 37.98 3.55 17.07
C GLN A 831 38.22 3.73 15.57
N LEU A 832 37.77 2.78 14.75
CA LEU A 832 37.90 2.84 13.29
C LEU A 832 37.09 3.98 12.67
N VAL A 833 35.90 4.23 13.21
CA VAL A 833 34.99 5.30 12.75
C VAL A 833 35.44 6.69 13.21
N SER A 834 36.22 6.75 14.30
CA SER A 834 36.85 7.98 14.78
C SER A 834 38.05 8.40 13.91
N THR A 835 38.74 7.45 13.29
CA THR A 835 39.88 7.71 12.41
C THR A 835 39.52 7.85 10.94
N ASN A 836 38.27 7.52 10.56
CA ASN A 836 37.85 7.48 9.17
C ASN A 836 36.61 8.34 8.87
N THR A 837 36.66 9.08 7.76
CA THR A 837 35.63 10.01 7.29
C THR A 837 34.72 9.44 6.20
N SER A 838 34.99 8.25 5.64
CA SER A 838 34.22 7.68 4.52
C SER A 838 32.94 6.95 4.92
N ILE A 839 32.85 6.46 6.17
CA ILE A 839 31.68 5.72 6.66
C ILE A 839 30.56 6.70 7.01
N HIS A 840 29.40 6.51 6.39
CA HIS A 840 28.20 7.34 6.59
C HIS A 840 27.19 6.69 7.54
N THR A 841 27.06 5.35 7.50
CA THR A 841 26.04 4.65 8.28
C THR A 841 26.54 3.29 8.75
N ILE A 842 26.38 3.02 10.04
CA ILE A 842 26.62 1.73 10.66
C ILE A 842 25.37 1.31 11.41
N ARG A 843 24.80 0.15 11.07
CA ARG A 843 23.65 -0.44 11.76
C ARG A 843 24.13 -1.59 12.64
N LEU A 844 23.84 -1.50 13.94
CA LEU A 844 24.29 -2.46 14.95
C LEU A 844 23.16 -2.89 15.90
N PHE A 845 21.92 -2.55 15.60
CA PHE A 845 20.78 -2.91 16.44
C PHE A 845 20.58 -4.43 16.54
N ASN A 846 19.97 -4.86 17.65
CA ASN A 846 19.71 -6.26 17.97
C ASN A 846 20.98 -7.15 18.01
N ASN A 847 22.07 -6.63 18.59
CA ASN A 847 23.29 -7.37 18.97
C ASN A 847 23.41 -7.49 20.51
N ARG A 848 24.45 -8.18 21.02
CA ARG A 848 24.73 -8.36 22.46
C ARG A 848 25.52 -7.18 23.07
N ILE A 849 25.12 -5.96 22.75
CA ILE A 849 25.76 -4.71 23.20
C ILE A 849 25.12 -4.25 24.51
N GLN A 850 25.91 -4.17 25.58
CA GLN A 850 25.45 -3.70 26.90
C GLN A 850 25.65 -2.19 27.08
N ASP A 851 26.77 -1.62 26.62
CA ASP A 851 27.05 -0.19 26.74
C ASP A 851 26.76 0.57 25.45
N ARG A 852 25.60 1.23 25.41
CA ARG A 852 25.17 2.02 24.24
C ARG A 852 25.57 3.50 24.31
N ARG A 853 26.15 3.96 25.43
CA ARG A 853 26.47 5.38 25.65
C ARG A 853 27.41 5.98 24.60
N PRO A 854 28.45 5.28 24.09
CA PRO A 854 29.38 5.84 23.11
C PRO A 854 28.75 6.17 21.75
N PHE A 855 27.63 5.54 21.40
CA PHE A 855 27.03 5.63 20.08
C PHE A 855 25.92 6.68 20.00
N LEU A 856 25.33 7.09 21.13
CA LEU A 856 24.21 8.05 21.18
C LEU A 856 24.58 9.45 20.67
N THR A 857 25.87 9.79 20.65
CA THR A 857 26.36 11.10 20.21
C THR A 857 26.73 11.15 18.73
N ASP A 858 26.99 10.00 18.08
CA ASP A 858 27.41 9.94 16.68
C ASP A 858 26.24 9.51 15.79
N LYS A 859 25.75 10.44 14.95
CA LYS A 859 24.61 10.25 14.05
C LYS A 859 24.83 9.19 12.97
N ARG A 860 26.06 8.70 12.79
CA ARG A 860 26.39 7.62 11.84
C ARG A 860 25.95 6.25 12.35
N PHE A 861 25.73 6.08 13.67
CA PHE A 861 25.34 4.80 14.25
C PHE A 861 23.82 4.68 14.44
N ASN A 862 23.25 3.60 13.92
CA ASN A 862 21.86 3.18 14.15
C ASN A 862 21.85 2.00 15.11
N ILE A 863 21.64 2.29 16.40
CA ILE A 863 21.54 1.33 17.50
C ILE A 863 20.25 1.64 18.26
N TRP A 864 19.17 0.90 17.95
CA TRP A 864 17.90 0.93 18.70
C TRP A 864 17.70 -0.35 19.51
#